data_AF-A0A0U1LTF9-F1
#
_entry.id   AF-A0A0U1LTF9-F1
#
_cell.length_a   1.000
_cell.length_b   1.000
_cell.length_c   1.000
_cell.angle_alpha   90.00
_cell.angle_beta   90.00
_cell.angle_gamma   90.00
#
_symmetry.space_group_name_H-M   'P 1'
#
loop_
_entity.id
_entity.type
_entity.pdbx_description
1 polymer ?
#
loop_
_entity_poly.entity_id
_entity_poly.type
_entity_poly.pdbx_seq_one_letter_code
_entity_poly.pdbx_strand_id
1 'polypeptide(L)'
;MSQADTHGDPDHLGPDDGEKKKSKRPANTAFRQQRLKAWQPILTPKSVLPLFFVIGAIFAPLGGVLLWASEQVQEIVIDYTGCPTQAPTGVSEPLPEGRVSSTFKSLQPSTFTWSRNETNTTTLTTPCSLYFQLPEPIGPPVFLYYKLTNFYQNHRKYVQSLDNDQLKGVAVSNDTIKSGNCDPLQVDKESNKAYYPCGLIANSIFNDTIHSPVPLSGNSSSYNMTGKGIAWSSDKELIKTTKYKYWEVVPPPNWRRKYGDSYTAETLPDLHNDEAFMVWMRTAGLPTFSKLSLRNDDDVMPSGSYRLDIDDSFNVTEYGGTKSILISTRTVMGGRNSFMGIAYVVVGGICVLMGVLFAVAHLQQGGQREVFVRDGICGTETPSTALKDAHKRLASTKDSQRVANTDDGKKPKNIEVETYFHVVSTTDNVNLVTNEMIASQFVFLERAYANASIKYRLLGIDRSINDTWAQNGDDKEMKRALRRGNYSSLNVYFQTDLRLVEGTSVNSRATATETKHKAMIPRASPSPNLLGFCTLPNPKINASSPVEDYIDDGCNILAATMPGGSIPHYNRGGTTVHEVGHWHGLLHVFQGDSCSPSNEGDYIADTPQQSIATEGCPTSQDSCPDSPGLDSIHNFMDYSSDDCYQGFTNDQGGRMRSMWSTMREGK
;
A
#
# COMPACT_ATOMS: atom_id res chain seq x y z
N MET A 1 5.29 42.39 -33.64
CA MET A 1 6.26 42.68 -34.72
C MET A 1 5.99 41.67 -35.82
N SER A 2 5.41 42.17 -36.91
CA SER A 2 5.16 41.60 -38.25
C SER A 2 5.00 40.08 -38.43
N GLN A 3 3.83 39.66 -38.94
CA GLN A 3 3.81 38.81 -40.13
C GLN A 3 2.70 39.31 -41.07
N ALA A 4 3.13 39.76 -42.25
CA ALA A 4 2.31 40.12 -43.40
C ALA A 4 2.34 38.98 -44.42
N ASP A 5 1.15 38.67 -44.95
CA ASP A 5 0.75 38.33 -46.31
C ASP A 5 1.61 37.41 -47.21
N THR A 6 0.94 36.44 -47.84
CA THR A 6 0.59 36.43 -49.29
C THR A 6 -0.06 35.07 -49.67
N HIS A 7 -1.32 35.06 -50.15
CA HIS A 7 -1.75 34.86 -51.57
C HIS A 7 -1.33 33.52 -52.20
N GLY A 8 -2.18 32.70 -52.85
CA GLY A 8 -3.60 32.76 -53.17
C GLY A 8 -4.05 31.57 -54.06
N ASP A 9 -5.36 31.31 -54.07
CA ASP A 9 -6.28 30.76 -55.11
C ASP A 9 -6.07 29.38 -55.82
N PRO A 10 -7.12 28.79 -56.47
CA PRO A 10 -8.53 29.23 -56.59
C PRO A 10 -9.61 28.12 -56.42
N ASP A 11 -10.86 28.53 -56.68
CA ASP A 11 -12.04 27.76 -57.12
C ASP A 11 -13.19 27.53 -56.11
N HIS A 12 -14.04 28.56 -56.04
CA HIS A 12 -15.46 28.44 -55.69
C HIS A 12 -16.27 28.00 -56.93
N LEU A 13 -16.89 26.82 -56.86
CA LEU A 13 -18.02 26.41 -57.69
C LEU A 13 -19.17 25.95 -56.77
N GLY A 14 -20.30 26.65 -56.84
CA GLY A 14 -21.68 26.13 -56.73
C GLY A 14 -22.18 25.55 -55.38
N PRO A 15 -23.46 25.75 -55.02
CA PRO A 15 -24.04 25.22 -53.80
C PRO A 15 -24.42 23.76 -54.02
N ASP A 16 -23.74 22.83 -53.35
CA ASP A 16 -24.19 21.44 -53.28
C ASP A 16 -24.89 21.21 -51.94
N ASP A 17 -26.18 20.87 -52.04
CA ASP A 17 -27.04 20.42 -50.95
C ASP A 17 -26.51 19.08 -50.41
N GLY A 18 -25.46 19.15 -49.59
CA GLY A 18 -24.87 18.00 -48.94
C GLY A 18 -25.59 17.69 -47.64
N GLU A 19 -26.40 16.62 -47.63
CA GLU A 19 -26.87 15.97 -46.41
C GLU A 19 -25.74 15.90 -45.36
N LYS A 20 -25.98 16.46 -44.16
CA LYS A 20 -25.06 16.31 -43.02
C LYS A 20 -24.94 14.82 -42.69
N LYS A 21 -23.92 14.15 -43.24
CA LYS A 21 -23.54 12.78 -42.85
C LYS A 21 -23.45 12.71 -41.34
N LYS A 22 -24.36 11.97 -40.70
CA LYS A 22 -24.32 11.66 -39.27
C LYS A 22 -23.06 10.84 -38.99
N SER A 23 -21.97 11.53 -38.70
CA SER A 23 -20.70 10.93 -38.32
C SER A 23 -20.87 10.24 -36.98
N LYS A 24 -20.69 8.92 -36.95
CA LYS A 24 -20.60 8.14 -35.70
C LYS A 24 -19.23 8.29 -35.02
N ARG A 25 -18.34 9.16 -35.54
CA ARG A 25 -17.00 9.35 -34.98
C ARG A 25 -17.11 10.01 -33.61
N PRO A 26 -16.54 9.41 -32.55
CA PRO A 26 -16.53 10.03 -31.23
C PRO A 26 -15.83 11.39 -31.28
N ALA A 27 -16.33 12.36 -30.49
CA ALA A 27 -15.71 13.67 -30.43
C ALA A 27 -14.24 13.58 -29.97
N ASN A 28 -13.35 14.27 -30.68
CA ASN A 28 -11.91 14.26 -30.44
C ASN A 28 -11.55 15.24 -29.31
N THR A 29 -12.06 14.99 -28.11
CA THR A 29 -11.75 15.78 -26.91
C THR A 29 -10.83 14.99 -25.99
N ALA A 30 -9.95 15.68 -25.26
CA ALA A 30 -8.99 15.05 -24.34
C ALA A 30 -9.66 14.11 -23.32
N PHE A 31 -10.87 14.44 -22.87
CA PHE A 31 -11.67 13.58 -21.99
C PHE A 31 -12.14 12.29 -22.67
N ARG A 32 -12.75 12.37 -23.85
CA ARG A 32 -13.30 11.20 -24.57
C ARG A 32 -12.23 10.30 -25.17
N GLN A 33 -11.04 10.85 -25.42
CA GLN A 33 -9.89 10.12 -25.93
C GLN A 33 -8.93 9.65 -24.83
N GLN A 34 -9.28 9.87 -23.55
CA GLN A 34 -8.44 9.51 -22.39
C GLN A 34 -7.02 10.13 -22.42
N ARG A 35 -6.90 11.32 -23.00
CA ARG A 35 -5.66 12.12 -23.09
C ARG A 35 -5.71 13.31 -22.14
N LEU A 36 -6.41 13.17 -21.02
CA LEU A 36 -6.39 14.19 -19.97
C LEU A 36 -4.95 14.38 -19.50
N LYS A 37 -4.59 15.63 -19.17
CA LYS A 37 -3.32 15.91 -18.53
C LYS A 37 -3.30 15.19 -17.19
N ALA A 38 -2.58 14.08 -17.13
CA ALA A 38 -2.41 13.28 -15.94
C ALA A 38 -1.00 13.49 -15.38
N TRP A 39 -0.89 13.47 -14.06
CA TRP A 39 0.39 13.37 -13.37
C TRP A 39 0.52 11.94 -12.85
N GLN A 40 1.59 11.26 -13.24
CA GLN A 40 1.92 9.92 -12.76
C GLN A 40 3.05 10.02 -11.74
N PRO A 41 2.79 9.82 -10.44
CA PRO A 41 3.83 9.82 -9.42
C PRO A 41 4.73 8.60 -9.57
N ILE A 42 5.85 8.75 -10.25
CA ILE A 42 6.90 7.73 -10.26
C ILE A 42 7.65 7.82 -8.93
N LEU A 43 7.44 6.83 -8.07
CA LEU A 43 8.05 6.77 -6.74
C LEU A 43 9.53 6.40 -6.87
N THR A 44 10.40 7.41 -6.99
CA THR A 44 11.86 7.23 -7.01
C THR A 44 12.46 7.47 -5.62
N PRO A 45 13.62 6.87 -5.28
CA PRO A 45 14.31 7.18 -4.02
C PRO A 45 14.57 8.69 -3.82
N LYS A 46 14.84 9.43 -4.91
CA LYS A 46 15.04 10.88 -4.89
C LYS A 46 13.79 11.67 -4.49
N SER A 47 12.59 11.17 -4.79
CA SER A 47 11.33 11.80 -4.39
C SER A 47 10.79 11.28 -3.05
N VAL A 48 11.02 9.99 -2.75
CA VAL A 48 10.44 9.30 -1.59
C VAL A 48 11.27 9.49 -0.32
N LEU A 49 12.61 9.43 -0.40
CA LEU A 49 13.47 9.58 0.79
C LEU A 49 13.30 10.95 1.46
N PRO A 50 13.35 12.09 0.74
CA PRO A 50 13.13 13.39 1.37
C PRO A 50 11.74 13.49 2.02
N LEU A 51 10.72 12.87 1.42
CA LEU A 51 9.36 12.87 1.96
C LEU A 51 9.29 12.22 3.34
N PHE A 52 9.93 11.06 3.54
CA PHE A 52 9.98 10.39 4.85
C PHE A 52 10.65 11.24 5.93
N PHE A 53 11.79 11.87 5.61
CA PHE A 53 12.50 12.74 6.55
C PHE A 53 11.74 14.04 6.82
N VAL A 54 11.08 14.63 5.82
CA VAL A 54 10.25 15.83 6.00
C VAL A 54 9.06 15.54 6.89
N ILE A 55 8.34 14.43 6.66
CA ILE A 55 7.22 14.02 7.51
C ILE A 55 7.72 13.78 8.94
N GLY A 56 8.82 13.05 9.11
CA GLY A 56 9.43 12.82 10.43
C GLY A 56 9.82 14.12 11.15
N ALA A 57 10.48 15.04 10.45
CA ALA A 57 10.94 16.32 10.99
C ALA A 57 9.79 17.28 11.34
N ILE A 58 8.60 17.12 10.75
CA ILE A 58 7.41 17.89 11.12
C ILE A 58 6.65 17.19 12.26
N PHE A 59 6.46 15.88 12.16
CA PHE A 59 5.58 15.13 13.07
C PHE A 59 6.21 14.92 14.44
N ALA A 60 7.53 14.74 14.54
CA ALA A 60 8.19 14.53 15.83
C ALA A 60 8.15 15.80 16.72
N PRO A 61 8.52 17.01 16.25
CA PRO A 61 8.37 18.22 17.04
C PRO A 61 6.90 18.55 17.34
N LEU A 62 6.00 18.37 16.37
CA LEU A 62 4.57 18.59 16.58
C LEU A 62 4.03 17.64 17.65
N GLY A 63 4.36 16.36 17.58
CA GLY A 63 4.01 15.37 18.60
C GLY A 63 4.58 15.71 19.98
N GLY A 64 5.83 16.19 20.04
CA GLY A 64 6.44 16.69 21.28
C GLY A 64 5.69 17.90 21.87
N VAL A 65 5.30 18.87 21.04
CA VAL A 65 4.49 20.03 21.46
C VAL A 65 3.11 19.58 21.95
N LEU A 66 2.48 18.62 21.27
CA LEU A 66 1.19 18.05 21.68
C LEU A 66 1.28 17.34 23.04
N LEU A 67 2.33 16.55 23.26
CA LEU A 67 2.58 15.90 24.55
C LEU A 67 2.79 16.93 25.65
N TRP A 68 3.67 17.90 25.39
CA TRP A 68 3.93 18.98 26.33
C TRP A 68 2.66 19.75 26.69
N ALA A 69 1.83 20.11 25.69
CA ALA A 69 0.55 20.77 25.91
C ALA A 69 -0.42 19.89 26.71
N SER A 70 -0.51 18.59 26.42
CA SER A 70 -1.32 17.65 27.20
C SER A 70 -0.85 17.54 28.66
N GLU A 71 0.45 17.67 28.93
CA GLU A 71 1.00 17.65 30.29
C GLU A 71 0.79 18.95 31.05
N GLN A 72 0.53 20.07 30.36
CA GLN A 72 0.15 21.33 31.04
C GLN A 72 -1.26 21.29 31.62
N VAL A 73 -2.11 20.35 31.18
CA VAL A 73 -3.48 20.22 31.71
C VAL A 73 -3.43 19.67 33.13
N GLN A 74 -3.98 20.43 34.05
CA GLN A 74 -4.23 20.00 35.43
C GLN A 74 -5.63 19.38 35.48
N GLU A 75 -5.75 18.22 36.10
CA GLU A 75 -7.04 17.53 36.23
C GLU A 75 -7.18 16.78 37.55
N ILE A 76 -8.43 16.70 38.02
CA ILE A 76 -8.84 15.92 39.19
C ILE A 76 -10.08 15.14 38.80
N VAL A 77 -10.07 13.84 39.03
CA VAL A 77 -11.20 12.94 38.86
C VAL A 77 -11.52 12.29 40.20
N ILE A 78 -12.74 12.46 40.68
CA ILE A 78 -13.22 11.89 41.95
C ILE A 78 -14.46 11.05 41.66
N ASP A 79 -14.37 9.74 41.83
CA ASP A 79 -15.50 8.81 41.72
C ASP A 79 -16.30 8.78 43.02
N TYR A 80 -17.54 9.28 42.94
CA TYR A 80 -18.47 9.36 44.05
C TYR A 80 -19.64 8.38 43.94
N THR A 81 -19.57 7.40 43.03
CA THR A 81 -20.62 6.40 42.79
C THR A 81 -21.10 5.70 44.07
N GLY A 82 -20.16 5.39 44.97
CA GLY A 82 -20.45 4.71 46.22
C GLY A 82 -20.96 5.62 47.33
N CYS A 83 -21.11 6.94 47.11
CA CYS A 83 -21.36 7.87 48.22
C CYS A 83 -22.65 7.56 48.98
N PRO A 84 -23.79 7.28 48.34
CA PRO A 84 -25.03 7.00 49.07
C PRO A 84 -24.99 5.77 49.97
N THR A 85 -24.05 4.83 49.74
CA THR A 85 -24.00 3.54 50.44
C THR A 85 -22.75 3.34 51.30
N GLN A 86 -21.62 3.92 50.92
CA GLN A 86 -20.31 3.65 51.52
C GLN A 86 -19.71 4.86 52.25
N ALA A 87 -20.18 6.08 51.98
CA ALA A 87 -19.64 7.25 52.68
C ALA A 87 -20.14 7.29 54.13
N PRO A 88 -19.29 7.69 55.10
CA PRO A 88 -19.68 7.91 56.48
C PRO A 88 -20.66 9.09 56.62
N THR A 89 -21.58 8.99 57.58
CA THR A 89 -22.55 10.06 57.87
C THR A 89 -21.96 11.07 58.87
N GLY A 90 -21.89 12.35 58.50
CA GLY A 90 -21.48 13.44 59.42
C GLY A 90 -19.99 13.51 59.79
N VAL A 91 -19.16 12.55 59.37
CA VAL A 91 -17.70 12.52 59.55
C VAL A 91 -17.06 12.33 58.18
N SER A 92 -15.87 12.90 57.95
CA SER A 92 -15.15 12.74 56.69
C SER A 92 -14.09 11.64 56.80
N GLU A 93 -14.11 10.68 55.87
CA GLU A 93 -13.13 9.58 55.78
C GLU A 93 -12.41 9.59 54.42
N PRO A 94 -11.21 8.97 54.31
CA PRO A 94 -10.52 8.84 53.03
C PRO A 94 -11.35 8.10 51.97
N LEU A 95 -11.24 8.51 50.71
CA LEU A 95 -11.83 7.74 49.62
C LEU A 95 -11.10 6.39 49.44
N PRO A 96 -11.82 5.32 49.05
CA PRO A 96 -11.20 4.04 48.70
C PRO A 96 -10.16 4.18 47.57
N GLU A 97 -9.12 3.35 47.62
CA GLU A 97 -8.06 3.32 46.60
C GLU A 97 -8.63 3.10 45.19
N GLY A 98 -8.05 3.79 44.20
CA GLY A 98 -8.44 3.67 42.79
C GLY A 98 -9.68 4.49 42.36
N ARG A 99 -10.33 5.21 43.28
CA ARG A 99 -11.48 6.10 42.98
C ARG A 99 -11.09 7.55 42.74
N VAL A 100 -9.82 7.88 42.87
CA VAL A 100 -9.30 9.21 42.62
C VAL A 100 -8.15 9.14 41.64
N SER A 101 -8.12 10.09 40.72
CA SER A 101 -6.97 10.34 39.86
C SER A 101 -6.75 11.85 39.82
N SER A 102 -5.53 12.29 40.11
CA SER A 102 -5.13 13.69 39.99
C SER A 102 -3.83 13.81 39.23
N THR A 103 -3.74 14.86 38.43
CA THR A 103 -2.52 15.21 37.69
C THR A 103 -2.20 16.68 37.98
N PHE A 104 -1.12 16.90 38.71
CA PHE A 104 -0.55 18.21 39.00
C PHE A 104 0.95 18.20 38.75
N LYS A 105 1.54 19.38 38.56
CA LYS A 105 3.00 19.52 38.44
C LYS A 105 3.68 19.38 39.80
N SER A 106 3.01 19.85 40.86
CA SER A 106 3.46 19.71 42.23
C SER A 106 3.55 18.25 42.67
N LEU A 107 4.67 17.89 43.31
CA LEU A 107 4.89 16.58 43.94
C LEU A 107 4.20 16.44 45.30
N GLN A 108 3.46 17.46 45.75
CA GLN A 108 2.78 17.40 47.05
C GLN A 108 1.59 16.43 47.01
N PRO A 109 1.46 15.54 48.01
CA PRO A 109 0.34 14.62 48.09
C PRO A 109 -0.97 15.38 48.29
N SER A 110 -1.94 15.14 47.41
CA SER A 110 -3.29 15.67 47.55
C SER A 110 -4.12 14.72 48.41
N THR A 111 -4.84 15.25 49.40
CA THR A 111 -5.74 14.48 50.24
C THR A 111 -7.16 14.55 49.70
N PHE A 112 -7.87 13.42 49.71
CA PHE A 112 -9.24 13.29 49.23
C PHE A 112 -10.07 12.54 50.27
N THR A 113 -11.09 13.19 50.80
CA THR A 113 -12.01 12.60 51.76
C THR A 113 -13.45 12.88 51.35
N TRP A 114 -14.39 12.10 51.86
CA TRP A 114 -15.81 12.24 51.54
C TRP A 114 -16.66 12.01 52.78
N SER A 115 -17.85 12.59 52.75
CA SER A 115 -18.90 12.33 53.73
C SER A 115 -20.26 12.42 53.05
N ARG A 116 -21.28 11.86 53.71
CA ARG A 116 -22.67 12.07 53.33
C ARG A 116 -23.48 12.64 54.48
N ASN A 117 -24.59 13.27 54.14
CA ASN A 117 -25.66 13.57 55.07
C ASN A 117 -26.79 12.55 54.94
N GLU A 118 -27.76 12.61 55.86
CA GLU A 118 -28.95 11.77 55.79
C GLU A 118 -29.68 11.96 54.47
N THR A 119 -30.09 10.86 53.86
CA THR A 119 -30.91 10.87 52.65
C THR A 119 -32.23 11.56 52.97
N ASN A 120 -32.52 12.64 52.24
CA ASN A 120 -33.77 13.35 52.41
C ASN A 120 -34.92 12.46 51.91
N THR A 121 -35.81 12.05 52.81
CA THR A 121 -36.92 11.14 52.52
C THR A 121 -37.97 11.75 51.60
N THR A 122 -38.00 13.09 51.48
CA THR A 122 -38.98 13.81 50.65
C THR A 122 -38.49 13.95 49.21
N THR A 123 -37.19 14.19 49.02
CA THR A 123 -36.57 14.36 47.69
C THR A 123 -35.87 13.09 47.19
N LEU A 124 -35.70 12.08 48.04
CA LEU A 124 -34.91 10.86 47.80
C LEU A 124 -33.48 11.16 47.34
N THR A 125 -32.95 12.33 47.72
CA THR A 125 -31.59 12.77 47.39
C THR A 125 -30.67 12.51 48.57
N THR A 126 -29.45 12.05 48.27
CA THR A 126 -28.41 11.89 49.30
C THR A 126 -27.35 12.96 49.11
N PRO A 127 -27.26 13.97 49.99
CA PRO A 127 -26.24 14.99 49.89
C PRO A 127 -24.85 14.38 50.19
N CYS A 128 -23.94 14.53 49.24
CA CYS A 128 -22.59 14.02 49.25
C CYS A 128 -21.60 15.19 49.24
N SER A 129 -20.72 15.24 50.23
CA SER A 129 -19.68 16.26 50.33
C SER A 129 -18.32 15.63 50.01
N LEU A 130 -17.70 16.09 48.93
CA LEU A 130 -16.36 15.69 48.52
C LEU A 130 -15.36 16.75 48.98
N TYR A 131 -14.32 16.34 49.68
CA TYR A 131 -13.25 17.21 50.14
C TYR A 131 -11.98 16.87 49.37
N PHE A 132 -11.37 17.88 48.76
CA PHE A 132 -10.14 17.71 48.00
C PHE A 132 -9.19 18.87 48.23
N GLN A 133 -7.90 18.56 48.20
CA GLN A 133 -6.83 19.55 48.33
C GLN A 133 -6.18 19.82 46.99
N LEU A 134 -6.11 21.11 46.61
CA LEU A 134 -5.35 21.59 45.47
C LEU A 134 -3.91 21.89 45.89
N PRO A 135 -2.91 21.14 45.38
CA PRO A 135 -1.50 21.36 45.75
C PRO A 135 -0.90 22.61 45.08
N GLU A 136 -1.52 23.09 44.00
CA GLU A 136 -1.12 24.27 43.23
C GLU A 136 -2.37 24.96 42.64
N PRO A 137 -2.33 26.27 42.35
CA PRO A 137 -3.47 26.99 41.80
C PRO A 137 -3.81 26.53 40.37
N ILE A 138 -5.10 26.55 40.04
CA ILE A 138 -5.63 26.22 38.71
C ILE A 138 -6.08 27.51 38.02
N GLY A 139 -5.49 27.83 36.87
CA GLY A 139 -5.80 29.05 36.11
C GLY A 139 -7.11 28.97 35.31
N PRO A 140 -7.74 30.12 34.99
CA PRO A 140 -8.95 30.16 34.17
C PRO A 140 -8.64 29.83 32.69
N PRO A 141 -9.59 29.24 31.94
CA PRO A 141 -10.91 28.81 32.39
C PRO A 141 -10.86 27.46 33.14
N VAL A 142 -11.56 27.38 34.27
CA VAL A 142 -11.75 26.18 35.08
C VAL A 142 -13.09 25.54 34.72
N PHE A 143 -13.06 24.28 34.31
CA PHE A 143 -14.25 23.53 33.92
C PHE A 143 -14.53 22.40 34.91
N LEU A 144 -15.81 22.23 35.26
CA LEU A 144 -16.30 21.11 36.05
C LEU A 144 -17.24 20.26 35.20
N TYR A 145 -16.85 19.01 34.98
CA TYR A 145 -17.61 18.01 34.28
C TYR A 145 -18.11 16.95 35.24
N TYR A 146 -19.22 16.32 34.89
CA TYR A 146 -19.52 14.97 35.36
C TYR A 146 -19.11 13.96 34.28
N LYS A 147 -18.54 12.85 34.72
CA LYS A 147 -18.12 11.74 33.87
C LYS A 147 -18.97 10.53 34.19
N LEU A 148 -19.55 9.92 33.17
CA LEU A 148 -20.31 8.67 33.27
C LEU A 148 -19.57 7.57 32.52
N THR A 149 -19.58 6.36 33.08
CA THR A 149 -19.07 5.15 32.43
C THR A 149 -20.20 4.15 32.20
N ASN A 150 -20.02 3.29 31.20
CA ASN A 150 -20.96 2.22 30.85
C ASN A 150 -22.38 2.73 30.53
N PHE A 151 -22.53 3.97 30.05
CA PHE A 151 -23.81 4.55 29.65
C PHE A 151 -23.85 4.78 28.13
N TYR A 152 -24.67 4.00 27.42
CA TYR A 152 -24.64 3.93 25.96
C TYR A 152 -25.50 4.99 25.26
N GLN A 153 -25.07 6.26 25.31
CA GLN A 153 -25.72 7.34 24.52
C GLN A 153 -25.66 7.10 23.00
N ASN A 154 -24.70 6.29 22.55
CA ASN A 154 -24.48 5.96 21.14
C ASN A 154 -25.32 4.77 20.64
N HIS A 155 -26.17 4.18 21.48
CA HIS A 155 -27.03 3.09 21.05
C HIS A 155 -28.03 3.57 19.98
N ARG A 156 -28.19 2.81 18.88
CA ARG A 156 -28.97 3.24 17.70
C ARG A 156 -30.37 3.73 18.05
N LYS A 157 -31.11 2.96 18.86
CA LYS A 157 -32.47 3.35 19.31
C LYS A 157 -32.47 4.57 20.23
N TYR A 158 -31.41 4.77 21.01
CA TYR A 158 -31.31 5.90 21.94
C TYR A 158 -31.11 7.21 21.17
N VAL A 159 -30.15 7.26 20.24
CA VAL A 159 -29.83 8.45 19.43
C VAL A 159 -31.02 8.89 18.57
N GLN A 160 -31.79 7.93 18.05
CA GLN A 160 -32.96 8.22 17.21
C GLN A 160 -34.18 8.70 18.02
N SER A 161 -34.23 8.42 19.33
CA SER A 161 -35.41 8.65 20.17
C SER A 161 -35.49 10.10 20.65
N LEU A 162 -35.85 10.99 19.73
CA LEU A 162 -36.13 12.41 19.96
C LEU A 162 -37.03 12.96 18.83
N ASP A 163 -37.71 14.08 19.09
CA ASP A 163 -38.45 14.82 18.06
C ASP A 163 -37.85 16.22 17.85
N ASN A 164 -37.39 16.48 16.62
CA ASN A 164 -36.69 17.74 16.32
C ASN A 164 -37.62 18.95 16.31
N ASP A 165 -38.89 18.78 15.93
CA ASP A 165 -39.81 19.91 15.83
C ASP A 165 -40.31 20.34 17.21
N GLN A 166 -40.49 19.38 18.12
CA GLN A 166 -40.70 19.63 19.54
C GLN A 166 -39.52 20.42 20.15
N LEU A 167 -38.27 20.05 19.85
CA LEU A 167 -37.08 20.78 20.32
C LEU A 167 -36.99 22.19 19.74
N LYS A 168 -37.43 22.40 18.49
CA LYS A 168 -37.56 23.74 17.87
C LYS A 168 -38.73 24.56 18.45
N GLY A 169 -39.42 24.05 19.47
CA GLY A 169 -40.51 24.72 20.15
C GLY A 169 -41.86 24.64 19.43
N VAL A 170 -42.02 23.76 18.45
CA VAL A 170 -43.30 23.53 17.77
C VAL A 170 -44.20 22.67 18.66
N ALA A 171 -45.47 23.07 18.80
CA ALA A 171 -46.50 22.25 19.45
C ALA A 171 -46.98 21.17 18.46
N VAL A 172 -46.33 20.01 18.48
CA VAL A 172 -46.62 18.86 17.61
C VAL A 172 -47.83 18.08 18.14
N SER A 173 -48.69 17.57 17.24
CA SER A 173 -49.88 16.80 17.63
C SER A 173 -49.52 15.43 18.25
N ASN A 174 -50.38 14.90 19.13
CA ASN A 174 -50.18 13.59 19.76
C ASN A 174 -50.06 12.45 18.74
N ASP A 175 -50.81 12.50 17.62
CA ASP A 175 -50.76 11.48 16.57
C ASP A 175 -49.41 11.49 15.84
N THR A 176 -48.89 12.68 15.52
CA THR A 176 -47.57 12.82 14.89
C THR A 176 -46.47 12.26 15.81
N ILE A 177 -46.50 12.60 17.11
CA ILE A 177 -45.53 12.07 18.09
C ILE A 177 -45.61 10.54 18.23
N LYS A 178 -46.83 9.98 18.22
CA LYS A 178 -47.08 8.53 18.30
C LYS A 178 -46.56 7.76 17.07
N SER A 179 -46.57 8.37 15.90
CA SER A 179 -45.98 7.80 14.68
C SER A 179 -44.52 8.17 14.46
N GLY A 180 -43.96 9.03 15.33
CA GLY A 180 -42.65 9.63 15.18
C GLY A 180 -41.51 8.82 15.80
N ASN A 181 -40.32 9.43 15.84
CA ASN A 181 -39.09 8.76 16.23
C ASN A 181 -38.90 8.61 17.76
N CYS A 182 -39.77 9.19 18.58
CA CYS A 182 -39.69 9.15 20.05
C CYS A 182 -39.99 7.77 20.68
N ASP A 183 -40.05 6.67 19.92
CA ASP A 183 -40.25 5.32 20.44
C ASP A 183 -39.15 4.95 21.48
N PRO A 184 -39.49 4.36 22.64
CA PRO A 184 -40.83 4.00 23.13
C PRO A 184 -41.54 5.08 23.97
N LEU A 185 -40.91 6.23 24.21
CA LEU A 185 -41.42 7.31 25.07
C LEU A 185 -42.08 8.44 24.26
N GLN A 186 -43.15 8.09 23.55
CA GLN A 186 -43.90 9.01 22.69
C GLN A 186 -45.04 9.71 23.45
N VAL A 187 -45.98 8.91 23.97
CA VAL A 187 -47.20 9.37 24.64
C VAL A 187 -47.41 8.60 25.94
N ASP A 188 -48.03 9.24 26.92
CA ASP A 188 -48.46 8.59 28.15
C ASP A 188 -49.68 7.69 27.90
N LYS A 189 -49.64 6.46 28.43
CA LYS A 189 -50.65 5.44 28.13
C LYS A 189 -52.00 5.70 28.81
N GLU A 190 -52.00 6.47 29.90
CA GLU A 190 -53.20 6.74 30.70
C GLU A 190 -53.93 7.98 30.18
N SER A 191 -53.18 9.07 30.00
CA SER A 191 -53.74 10.35 29.56
C SER A 191 -53.81 10.53 28.04
N ASN A 192 -53.13 9.68 27.28
CA ASN A 192 -52.97 9.78 25.81
C ASN A 192 -52.41 11.14 25.35
N LYS A 193 -51.62 11.80 26.21
CA LYS A 193 -50.91 13.06 25.94
C LYS A 193 -49.46 12.79 25.55
N ALA A 194 -48.91 13.62 24.66
CA ALA A 194 -47.50 13.54 24.29
C ALA A 194 -46.59 13.86 25.49
N TYR A 195 -45.47 13.13 25.58
CA TYR A 195 -44.40 13.51 26.49
C TYR A 195 -43.69 14.76 25.95
N TYR A 196 -43.41 15.72 26.83
CA TYR A 196 -42.61 16.89 26.49
C TYR A 196 -41.49 17.06 27.52
N PRO A 197 -40.21 17.01 27.10
CA PRO A 197 -39.70 16.51 25.81
C PRO A 197 -39.83 14.97 25.69
N CYS A 198 -40.17 14.45 24.50
CA CYS A 198 -40.32 13.03 24.22
C CYS A 198 -38.99 12.32 23.93
N GLY A 199 -39.00 11.00 24.04
CA GLY A 199 -37.89 10.14 23.66
C GLY A 199 -36.94 9.77 24.80
N LEU A 200 -36.09 8.77 24.53
CA LEU A 200 -35.19 8.15 25.53
C LEU A 200 -34.14 9.13 26.02
N ILE A 201 -33.60 9.97 25.14
CA ILE A 201 -32.50 10.89 25.48
C ILE A 201 -32.94 11.83 26.59
N ALA A 202 -34.06 12.51 26.38
CA ALA A 202 -34.55 13.50 27.32
C ALA A 202 -35.00 12.85 28.64
N ASN A 203 -35.66 11.70 28.58
CA ASN A 203 -36.12 11.00 29.78
C ASN A 203 -34.97 10.60 30.72
N SER A 204 -33.83 10.15 30.20
CA SER A 204 -32.70 9.73 31.03
C SER A 204 -31.69 10.83 31.35
N ILE A 205 -32.13 12.10 31.40
CA ILE A 205 -31.26 13.22 31.77
C ILE A 205 -30.57 12.99 33.11
N PHE A 206 -29.28 13.33 33.15
CA PHE A 206 -28.51 13.33 34.40
C PHE A 206 -29.09 14.36 35.37
N ASN A 207 -29.45 13.92 36.58
CA ASN A 207 -30.21 14.72 37.54
C ASN A 207 -29.52 14.93 38.90
N ASP A 208 -28.22 14.62 39.03
CA ASP A 208 -27.46 15.05 40.21
C ASP A 208 -27.26 16.57 40.16
N THR A 209 -27.46 17.24 41.30
CA THR A 209 -27.22 18.69 41.39
C THR A 209 -25.83 18.92 41.94
N ILE A 210 -24.98 19.59 41.15
CA ILE A 210 -23.58 19.86 41.50
C ILE A 210 -23.47 21.33 41.90
N HIS A 211 -23.02 21.60 43.12
CA HIS A 211 -22.85 22.96 43.63
C HIS A 211 -21.45 23.51 43.32
N SER A 212 -21.25 24.82 43.51
CA SER A 212 -19.93 25.45 43.37
C SER A 212 -18.99 25.03 44.51
N PRO A 213 -17.70 24.75 44.25
CA PRO A 213 -16.73 24.41 45.31
C PRO A 213 -16.59 25.52 46.36
N VAL A 214 -16.49 25.15 47.64
CA VAL A 214 -16.32 26.08 48.75
C VAL A 214 -14.93 25.92 49.36
N PRO A 215 -14.08 26.96 49.41
CA PRO A 215 -12.78 26.90 50.07
C PRO A 215 -12.96 26.74 51.59
N LEU A 216 -12.19 25.85 52.19
CA LEU A 216 -12.19 25.58 53.64
C LEU A 216 -11.27 26.52 54.44
N SER A 217 -10.39 27.24 53.75
CA SER A 217 -9.49 28.25 54.34
C SER A 217 -9.89 29.66 53.90
N GLY A 218 -10.14 30.57 54.86
CA GLY A 218 -10.51 31.97 54.60
C GLY A 218 -11.99 32.29 54.85
N ASN A 219 -12.48 33.45 54.41
CA ASN A 219 -13.92 33.73 54.33
C ASN A 219 -14.53 32.68 53.41
N SER A 220 -15.39 31.80 53.93
CA SER A 220 -15.96 30.63 53.25
C SER A 220 -16.93 30.96 52.09
N SER A 221 -16.62 31.96 51.27
CA SER A 221 -17.33 32.30 50.04
C SER A 221 -17.04 31.26 48.96
N SER A 222 -18.08 30.66 48.39
CA SER A 222 -17.97 29.69 47.30
C SER A 222 -17.18 30.23 46.11
N TYR A 223 -16.30 29.41 45.53
CA TYR A 223 -15.69 29.67 44.24
C TYR A 223 -16.78 29.62 43.16
N ASN A 224 -17.26 30.79 42.76
CA ASN A 224 -18.48 30.92 41.96
C ASN A 224 -18.26 30.33 40.55
N MET A 225 -18.91 29.22 40.25
CA MET A 225 -18.93 28.64 38.91
C MET A 225 -20.33 28.75 38.33
N THR A 226 -20.42 29.15 37.05
CA THR A 226 -21.68 29.34 36.35
C THR A 226 -22.07 28.11 35.54
N GLY A 227 -23.36 27.77 35.55
CA GLY A 227 -23.98 26.81 34.62
C GLY A 227 -24.46 27.45 33.31
N LYS A 228 -24.08 28.70 33.04
CA LYS A 228 -24.38 29.42 31.80
C LYS A 228 -23.15 29.47 30.90
N GLY A 229 -23.36 29.50 29.59
CA GLY A 229 -22.30 29.38 28.60
C GLY A 229 -21.67 27.99 28.54
N ILE A 230 -22.33 26.93 29.04
CA ILE A 230 -21.85 25.55 28.98
C ILE A 230 -22.31 24.83 27.70
N ALA A 231 -23.42 25.28 27.11
CA ALA A 231 -23.92 24.76 25.85
C ALA A 231 -23.30 25.48 24.64
N TRP A 232 -23.34 24.82 23.49
CA TRP A 232 -22.88 25.42 22.23
C TRP A 232 -23.91 26.42 21.71
N SER A 233 -23.45 27.49 21.07
CA SER A 233 -24.33 28.48 20.44
C SER A 233 -25.30 27.84 19.43
N SER A 234 -24.84 26.84 18.67
CA SER A 234 -25.67 26.11 17.71
C SER A 234 -26.79 25.31 18.38
N ASP A 235 -26.58 24.77 19.59
CA ASP A 235 -27.64 24.05 20.32
C ASP A 235 -28.73 25.01 20.80
N LYS A 236 -28.32 26.21 21.23
CA LYS A 236 -29.22 27.30 21.62
C LYS A 236 -30.03 27.85 20.44
N GLU A 237 -29.48 27.74 19.23
CA GLU A 237 -30.20 28.05 18.00
C GLU A 237 -31.24 26.99 17.64
N LEU A 238 -30.95 25.71 17.90
CA LEU A 238 -31.84 24.59 17.60
C LEU A 238 -32.97 24.46 18.63
N ILE A 239 -32.65 24.53 19.92
CA ILE A 239 -33.58 24.31 21.02
C ILE A 239 -34.24 25.64 21.39
N LYS A 240 -35.56 25.74 21.21
CA LYS A 240 -36.36 26.95 21.45
C LYS A 240 -37.41 26.72 22.53
N THR A 241 -37.90 27.84 23.09
CA THR A 241 -39.01 27.81 24.05
C THR A 241 -40.25 27.23 23.36
N THR A 242 -40.91 26.32 24.06
CA THR A 242 -42.06 25.61 23.55
C THR A 242 -43.29 26.49 23.36
N LYS A 243 -44.08 26.16 22.33
CA LYS A 243 -45.41 26.72 22.10
C LYS A 243 -46.54 25.91 22.74
N TYR A 244 -46.24 24.72 23.29
CA TYR A 244 -47.24 23.91 24.01
C TYR A 244 -47.80 24.66 25.21
N LYS A 245 -49.07 24.38 25.53
CA LYS A 245 -49.67 24.73 26.81
C LYS A 245 -49.45 23.61 27.82
N TYR A 246 -49.35 23.97 29.10
CA TYR A 246 -49.02 23.02 30.17
C TYR A 246 -50.01 21.84 30.28
N TRP A 247 -51.27 22.01 29.85
CA TRP A 247 -52.27 20.94 29.87
C TRP A 247 -52.25 20.02 28.63
N GLU A 248 -51.53 20.38 27.57
CA GLU A 248 -51.47 19.61 26.31
C GLU A 248 -50.48 18.44 26.38
N VAL A 249 -49.49 18.55 27.27
CA VAL A 249 -48.35 17.63 27.36
C VAL A 249 -48.10 17.20 28.80
N VAL A 250 -47.34 16.12 28.96
CA VAL A 250 -46.99 15.55 30.27
C VAL A 250 -45.48 15.32 30.40
N PRO A 251 -44.92 15.35 31.61
CA PRO A 251 -43.50 15.09 31.82
C PRO A 251 -43.15 13.62 31.52
N PRO A 252 -41.93 13.34 31.02
CA PRO A 252 -41.41 11.98 30.90
C PRO A 252 -41.43 11.23 32.23
N PRO A 253 -41.47 9.89 32.23
CA PRO A 253 -41.56 9.09 33.47
C PRO A 253 -40.51 9.44 34.53
N ASN A 254 -39.25 9.62 34.14
CA ASN A 254 -38.17 9.93 35.09
C ASN A 254 -38.18 11.40 35.56
N TRP A 255 -38.94 12.27 34.89
CA TRP A 255 -39.07 13.69 35.22
C TRP A 255 -40.21 13.93 36.23
N ARG A 256 -41.09 12.96 36.44
CA ARG A 256 -42.23 13.07 37.37
C ARG A 256 -41.84 13.42 38.80
N ARG A 257 -40.62 13.06 39.23
CA ARG A 257 -40.11 13.47 40.55
C ARG A 257 -39.94 14.98 40.69
N LYS A 258 -39.52 15.65 39.61
CA LYS A 258 -39.28 17.10 39.61
C LYS A 258 -40.53 17.89 39.27
N TYR A 259 -41.38 17.37 38.38
CA TYR A 259 -42.50 18.12 37.81
C TYR A 259 -43.89 17.60 38.22
N GLY A 260 -43.98 16.49 38.95
CA GLY A 260 -45.23 15.78 39.24
C GLY A 260 -45.75 14.98 38.03
N ASP A 261 -46.99 14.50 38.12
CA ASP A 261 -47.63 13.74 37.03
C ASP A 261 -48.10 14.61 35.85
N SER A 262 -48.15 15.93 36.01
CA SER A 262 -48.57 16.87 34.96
C SER A 262 -47.92 18.23 35.15
N TYR A 263 -47.68 18.93 34.03
CA TYR A 263 -47.15 20.29 34.08
C TYR A 263 -48.20 21.28 34.57
N THR A 264 -47.75 22.30 35.28
CA THR A 264 -48.52 23.50 35.62
C THR A 264 -47.96 24.70 34.87
N ALA A 265 -48.64 25.86 34.94
CA ALA A 265 -48.18 27.08 34.29
C ALA A 265 -46.78 27.52 34.75
N GLU A 266 -46.40 27.19 35.99
CA GLU A 266 -45.12 27.57 36.59
C GLU A 266 -44.05 26.49 36.41
N THR A 267 -44.44 25.22 36.28
CA THR A 267 -43.48 24.10 36.23
C THR A 267 -43.10 23.67 34.81
N LEU A 268 -43.78 24.18 33.77
CA LEU A 268 -43.43 23.88 32.38
C LEU A 268 -41.98 24.33 32.07
N PRO A 269 -41.07 23.41 31.67
CA PRO A 269 -39.65 23.74 31.54
C PRO A 269 -39.36 24.59 30.30
N ASP A 270 -38.57 25.65 30.49
CA ASP A 270 -38.01 26.44 29.40
C ASP A 270 -36.66 25.86 28.95
N LEU A 271 -36.74 24.91 28.00
CA LEU A 271 -35.58 24.20 27.47
C LEU A 271 -34.59 25.13 26.73
N HIS A 272 -35.00 26.33 26.31
CA HIS A 272 -34.11 27.29 25.65
C HIS A 272 -33.11 27.95 26.60
N ASN A 273 -33.46 28.07 27.88
CA ASN A 273 -32.60 28.64 28.91
C ASN A 273 -31.94 27.57 29.79
N ASP A 274 -32.34 26.31 29.64
CA ASP A 274 -31.74 25.16 30.31
C ASP A 274 -30.55 24.60 29.49
N GLU A 275 -29.37 25.17 29.72
CA GLU A 275 -28.16 24.74 29.03
C GLU A 275 -27.70 23.34 29.44
N ALA A 276 -28.01 22.88 30.67
CA ALA A 276 -27.69 21.54 31.12
C ALA A 276 -28.47 20.49 30.32
N PHE A 277 -29.74 20.77 30.01
CA PHE A 277 -30.54 19.98 29.08
C PHE A 277 -29.91 19.92 27.68
N MET A 278 -29.46 21.05 27.14
CA MET A 278 -28.80 21.09 25.81
C MET A 278 -27.53 20.23 25.77
N VAL A 279 -26.68 20.34 26.81
CA VAL A 279 -25.46 19.53 26.95
C VAL A 279 -25.78 18.04 27.00
N TRP A 280 -26.89 17.66 27.64
CA TRP A 280 -27.34 16.27 27.68
C TRP A 280 -27.82 15.76 26.32
N MET A 281 -28.69 16.54 25.65
CA MET A 281 -29.28 16.19 24.35
C MET A 281 -28.24 15.96 23.25
N ARG A 282 -27.07 16.61 23.35
CA ARG A 282 -25.93 16.33 22.47
C ARG A 282 -25.24 15.02 22.85
N THR A 283 -25.73 13.88 22.33
CA THR A 283 -25.26 12.53 22.68
C THR A 283 -23.74 12.32 22.47
N ALA A 284 -23.11 11.59 23.39
CA ALA A 284 -21.71 11.18 23.27
C ALA A 284 -21.52 9.98 22.33
N GLY A 285 -20.37 9.90 21.66
CA GLY A 285 -20.04 8.81 20.73
C GLY A 285 -19.55 7.52 21.40
N LEU A 286 -19.16 7.56 22.67
CA LEU A 286 -18.60 6.44 23.44
C LEU A 286 -19.40 6.23 24.74
N PRO A 287 -19.39 5.01 25.32
CA PRO A 287 -20.11 4.71 26.57
C PRO A 287 -19.49 5.34 27.82
N THR A 288 -18.24 5.78 27.72
CA THR A 288 -17.56 6.59 28.73
C THR A 288 -17.40 7.99 28.17
N PHE A 289 -18.00 8.98 28.84
CA PHE A 289 -17.99 10.36 28.37
C PHE A 289 -18.06 11.33 29.54
N SER A 290 -17.65 12.57 29.29
CA SER A 290 -17.81 13.69 30.20
C SER A 290 -18.71 14.76 29.61
N LYS A 291 -19.46 15.46 30.46
CA LYS A 291 -20.38 16.53 30.10
C LYS A 291 -20.13 17.72 31.02
N LEU A 292 -20.10 18.91 30.42
CA LEU A 292 -19.81 20.14 31.16
C LEU A 292 -21.01 20.52 32.02
N SER A 293 -20.78 20.75 33.31
CA SER A 293 -21.81 21.15 34.27
C SER A 293 -21.65 22.62 34.68
N LEU A 294 -20.44 23.00 35.09
CA LEU A 294 -20.12 24.35 35.53
C LEU A 294 -18.80 24.82 34.91
N ARG A 295 -18.66 26.14 34.73
CA ARG A 295 -17.42 26.78 34.27
C ARG A 295 -17.16 28.08 35.03
N ASN A 296 -15.89 28.45 35.18
CA ASN A 296 -15.48 29.80 35.58
C ASN A 296 -14.36 30.23 34.62
N ASP A 297 -14.55 31.34 33.92
CA ASP A 297 -13.65 31.82 32.88
C ASP A 297 -12.74 32.96 33.34
N ASP A 298 -13.00 33.53 34.50
CA ASP A 298 -12.42 34.81 34.93
C ASP A 298 -11.47 34.62 36.12
N ASP A 299 -11.82 33.76 37.08
CA ASP A 299 -11.11 33.63 38.34
C ASP A 299 -10.17 32.43 38.38
N VAL A 300 -8.97 32.63 38.93
CA VAL A 300 -8.06 31.54 39.31
C VAL A 300 -8.65 30.82 40.52
N MET A 301 -8.59 29.48 40.55
CA MET A 301 -8.90 28.66 41.72
C MET A 301 -7.62 28.46 42.56
N PRO A 302 -7.45 29.13 43.72
CA PRO A 302 -6.19 29.08 44.47
C PRO A 302 -5.88 27.69 45.04
N SER A 303 -4.62 27.42 45.35
CA SER A 303 -4.25 26.23 46.12
C SER A 303 -4.89 26.28 47.51
N GLY A 304 -5.30 25.11 48.02
CA GLY A 304 -6.04 25.01 49.28
C GLY A 304 -7.02 23.84 49.28
N SER A 305 -7.71 23.67 50.40
CA SER A 305 -8.72 22.61 50.56
C SER A 305 -10.10 23.13 50.21
N TYR A 306 -10.85 22.35 49.44
CA TYR A 306 -12.20 22.68 48.97
C TYR A 306 -13.18 21.60 49.36
N ARG A 307 -14.44 22.00 49.56
CA ARG A 307 -15.60 21.12 49.66
C ARG A 307 -16.48 21.30 48.43
N LEU A 308 -16.83 20.22 47.77
CA LEU A 308 -17.81 20.17 46.69
C LEU A 308 -19.02 19.38 47.16
N ASP A 309 -20.16 20.04 47.22
CA ASP A 309 -21.42 19.44 47.63
C ASP A 309 -22.21 18.98 46.38
N ILE A 310 -22.73 17.76 46.42
CA ILE A 310 -23.47 17.11 45.32
C ILE A 310 -24.73 16.46 45.89
N ASP A 311 -25.89 16.79 45.33
CA ASP A 311 -27.14 16.10 45.65
C ASP A 311 -27.31 14.88 44.72
N ASP A 312 -26.97 13.70 45.24
CA ASP A 312 -27.04 12.43 44.52
C ASP A 312 -28.49 11.98 44.31
N SER A 313 -28.91 11.90 43.05
CA SER A 313 -30.25 11.50 42.59
C SER A 313 -30.21 10.45 41.46
N PHE A 314 -29.11 10.36 40.71
CA PHE A 314 -28.94 9.56 39.51
C PHE A 314 -28.28 8.22 39.84
N ASN A 315 -29.05 7.14 39.82
CA ASN A 315 -28.52 5.82 40.15
C ASN A 315 -27.80 5.18 38.94
N VAL A 316 -26.47 5.03 39.05
CA VAL A 316 -25.64 4.37 38.03
C VAL A 316 -25.38 2.89 38.30
N THR A 317 -25.68 2.42 39.51
CA THR A 317 -25.38 1.05 39.94
C THR A 317 -26.28 0.00 39.26
N GLU A 318 -27.49 0.40 38.85
CA GLU A 318 -28.47 -0.48 38.20
C GLU A 318 -27.95 -1.09 36.89
N TYR A 319 -27.17 -0.34 36.13
CA TYR A 319 -26.57 -0.78 34.87
C TYR A 319 -25.06 -1.04 34.98
N GLY A 320 -24.51 -1.06 36.20
CA GLY A 320 -23.08 -1.31 36.45
C GLY A 320 -22.15 -0.22 35.89
N GLY A 321 -22.56 1.04 35.93
CA GLY A 321 -21.72 2.18 35.58
C GLY A 321 -21.12 2.88 36.80
N THR A 322 -20.30 3.90 36.53
CA THR A 322 -19.76 4.81 37.54
C THR A 322 -20.02 6.27 37.16
N LYS A 323 -20.06 7.13 38.18
CA LYS A 323 -20.15 8.58 38.06
C LYS A 323 -19.04 9.25 38.83
N SER A 324 -18.40 10.22 38.19
CA SER A 324 -17.27 10.94 38.76
C SER A 324 -17.36 12.43 38.46
N ILE A 325 -16.81 13.26 39.33
CA ILE A 325 -16.55 14.67 39.02
C ILE A 325 -15.17 14.78 38.39
N LEU A 326 -15.06 15.56 37.32
CA LEU A 326 -13.82 15.91 36.66
C LEU A 326 -13.66 17.43 36.68
N ILE A 327 -12.69 17.95 37.42
CA ILE A 327 -12.29 19.36 37.37
C ILE A 327 -11.04 19.43 36.51
N SER A 328 -11.04 20.26 35.46
CA SER A 328 -9.94 20.31 34.50
C SER A 328 -9.80 21.68 33.84
N THR A 329 -8.55 22.06 33.55
CA THR A 329 -8.24 23.15 32.63
C THR A 329 -8.27 22.67 31.19
N ARG A 330 -8.32 23.61 30.24
CA ARG A 330 -8.14 23.28 28.82
C ARG A 330 -6.90 23.94 28.28
N THR A 331 -6.20 23.22 27.42
CA THR A 331 -5.26 23.81 26.46
C THR A 331 -5.95 24.01 25.12
N VAL A 332 -5.22 24.56 24.14
CA VAL A 332 -5.67 24.66 22.74
C VAL A 332 -6.11 23.31 22.16
N MET A 333 -5.59 22.20 22.70
CA MET A 333 -5.90 20.83 22.28
C MET A 333 -7.07 20.18 23.05
N GLY A 334 -7.66 20.90 24.01
CA GLY A 334 -8.71 20.41 24.89
C GLY A 334 -8.17 19.94 26.25
N GLY A 335 -8.72 18.86 26.77
CA GLY A 335 -8.29 18.25 28.04
C GLY A 335 -7.03 17.41 27.90
N ARG A 336 -6.63 16.74 28.99
CA ARG A 336 -5.44 15.87 29.01
C ARG A 336 -5.67 14.66 28.11
N ASN A 337 -4.86 14.54 27.06
CA ASN A 337 -4.87 13.39 26.17
C ASN A 337 -3.50 13.20 25.51
N SER A 338 -2.71 12.27 26.03
CA SER A 338 -1.38 11.96 25.50
C SER A 338 -1.41 11.17 24.19
N PHE A 339 -2.54 10.54 23.84
CA PHE A 339 -2.61 9.64 22.67
C PHE A 339 -2.19 10.34 21.38
N MET A 340 -2.70 11.55 21.12
CA MET A 340 -2.38 12.27 19.89
C MET A 340 -0.89 12.60 19.81
N GLY A 341 -0.30 13.06 20.91
CA GLY A 341 1.13 13.33 20.97
C GLY A 341 1.98 12.08 20.76
N ILE A 342 1.65 10.97 21.45
CA ILE A 342 2.32 9.67 21.27
C ILE A 342 2.20 9.20 19.81
N ALA A 343 1.00 9.25 19.22
CA ALA A 343 0.77 8.82 17.85
C ALA A 343 1.63 9.58 16.84
N TYR A 344 1.74 10.90 16.98
CA TYR A 344 2.58 11.73 16.10
C TYR A 344 4.07 11.42 16.27
N VAL A 345 4.55 11.24 17.51
CA VAL A 345 5.93 10.85 17.79
C VAL A 345 6.24 9.46 17.21
N VAL A 346 5.33 8.50 17.36
CA VAL A 346 5.49 7.14 16.83
C VAL A 346 5.51 7.14 15.30
N VAL A 347 4.55 7.82 14.65
CA VAL A 347 4.52 7.94 13.19
C VAL A 347 5.77 8.65 12.68
N GLY A 348 6.17 9.76 13.31
CA GLY A 348 7.40 10.46 12.98
C GLY A 348 8.64 9.58 13.13
N GLY A 349 8.72 8.81 14.22
CA GLY A 349 9.80 7.85 14.48
C GLY A 349 9.86 6.72 13.45
N ILE A 350 8.71 6.13 13.09
CA ILE A 350 8.62 5.11 12.04
C ILE A 350 9.04 5.69 10.69
N CYS A 351 8.60 6.92 10.34
CA CYS A 351 9.01 7.57 9.10
C CYS A 351 10.51 7.81 9.03
N VAL A 352 11.15 8.27 10.12
CA VAL A 352 12.61 8.44 10.17
C VAL A 352 13.32 7.09 10.08
N LEU A 353 12.84 6.08 10.81
CA LEU A 353 13.42 4.73 10.79
C LEU A 353 13.34 4.10 9.40
N MET A 354 12.18 4.16 8.74
CA MET A 354 12.02 3.70 7.36
C MET A 354 12.85 4.54 6.39
N GLY A 355 12.93 5.85 6.59
CA GLY A 355 13.79 6.74 5.80
C GLY A 355 15.27 6.36 5.90
N VAL A 356 15.76 6.05 7.11
CA VAL A 356 17.13 5.56 7.35
C VAL A 356 17.33 4.18 6.73
N LEU A 357 16.40 3.24 6.93
CA LEU A 357 16.49 1.90 6.33
C LEU A 357 16.52 1.96 4.80
N PHE A 358 15.65 2.77 4.18
CA PHE A 358 15.65 2.96 2.73
C PHE A 358 16.86 3.75 2.25
N ALA A 359 17.40 4.69 3.03
CA ALA A 359 18.64 5.38 2.69
C ALA A 359 19.83 4.42 2.76
N VAL A 360 19.94 3.58 3.80
CA VAL A 360 20.96 2.54 3.93
C VAL A 360 20.83 1.52 2.81
N ALA A 361 19.62 1.02 2.55
CA ALA A 361 19.37 0.13 1.42
C ALA A 361 19.71 0.79 0.09
N HIS A 362 19.39 2.08 -0.11
CA HIS A 362 19.73 2.83 -1.31
C HIS A 362 21.24 3.13 -1.43
N LEU A 363 21.97 3.25 -0.32
CA LEU A 363 23.42 3.44 -0.32
C LEU A 363 24.15 2.10 -0.54
N GLN A 364 23.65 1.01 0.06
CA GLN A 364 24.12 -0.36 -0.19
C GLN A 364 23.85 -0.78 -1.64
N GLN A 365 22.64 -0.50 -2.16
CA GLN A 365 22.27 -0.66 -3.57
C GLN A 365 22.79 0.46 -4.47
N GLY A 366 23.35 1.53 -3.90
CA GLY A 366 24.00 2.63 -4.64
C GLY A 366 25.45 2.30 -4.97
N GLY A 367 26.09 1.48 -4.12
CA GLY A 367 27.31 0.73 -4.43
C GLY A 367 27.05 -0.61 -5.14
N GLN A 368 25.79 -1.06 -5.19
CA GLN A 368 25.35 -2.27 -5.88
C GLN A 368 24.05 -2.01 -6.65
N ARG A 369 24.14 -1.27 -7.75
CA ARG A 369 23.03 -1.13 -8.67
C ARG A 369 23.00 -2.30 -9.65
N GLU A 370 22.89 -3.50 -9.11
CA GLU A 370 22.30 -4.64 -9.83
C GLU A 370 20.91 -4.84 -9.22
N VAL A 371 19.89 -4.66 -10.06
CA VAL A 371 18.55 -5.15 -9.73
C VAL A 371 18.71 -6.65 -9.63
N PHE A 372 18.42 -7.24 -8.46
CA PHE A 372 18.22 -8.69 -8.34
C PHE A 372 16.94 -9.05 -9.11
N VAL A 373 17.04 -9.07 -10.45
CA VAL A 373 16.21 -9.90 -11.30
C VAL A 373 16.72 -11.31 -11.02
N ARG A 374 15.88 -12.16 -10.43
CA ARG A 374 16.21 -13.57 -10.30
C ARG A 374 16.54 -14.10 -11.70
N ASP A 375 17.73 -14.67 -11.84
CA ASP A 375 18.45 -14.86 -13.10
C ASP A 375 17.56 -15.46 -14.18
N GLY A 376 17.52 -14.79 -15.33
CA GLY A 376 16.88 -15.36 -16.51
C GLY A 376 17.72 -16.52 -17.01
N ILE A 377 17.11 -17.68 -17.21
CA ILE A 377 17.82 -18.90 -17.63
C ILE A 377 17.58 -19.12 -19.13
N CYS A 378 18.66 -19.39 -19.87
CA CYS A 378 18.61 -19.91 -21.22
C CYS A 378 18.29 -21.41 -21.21
N GLY A 379 17.36 -21.83 -22.06
CA GLY A 379 16.67 -23.12 -21.98
C GLY A 379 17.12 -24.19 -22.97
N THR A 380 18.16 -23.93 -23.77
CA THR A 380 18.64 -24.88 -24.79
C THR A 380 18.99 -26.25 -24.18
N GLU A 381 18.55 -27.32 -24.85
CA GLU A 381 18.72 -28.70 -24.39
C GLU A 381 20.19 -29.14 -24.36
N THR A 382 20.50 -30.17 -23.58
CA THR A 382 21.86 -30.74 -23.56
C THR A 382 22.19 -31.42 -24.89
N PRO A 383 23.43 -31.31 -25.40
CA PRO A 383 23.80 -31.88 -26.70
C PRO A 383 23.65 -33.40 -26.72
N SER A 384 23.08 -33.92 -27.81
CA SER A 384 22.97 -35.35 -28.07
C SER A 384 24.35 -36.02 -28.15
N THR A 385 24.42 -37.33 -27.89
CA THR A 385 25.68 -38.10 -28.02
C THR A 385 26.29 -37.96 -29.41
N ALA A 386 25.46 -37.99 -30.45
CA ALA A 386 25.92 -37.81 -31.83
C ALA A 386 26.54 -36.42 -32.07
N LEU A 387 25.99 -35.38 -31.46
CA LEU A 387 26.55 -34.04 -31.54
C LEU A 387 27.86 -33.94 -30.75
N LYS A 388 27.95 -34.51 -29.54
CA LYS A 388 29.20 -34.59 -28.77
C LYS A 388 30.31 -35.32 -29.56
N ASP A 389 29.98 -36.42 -30.24
CA ASP A 389 30.92 -37.13 -31.10
C ASP A 389 31.39 -36.27 -32.27
N ALA A 390 30.51 -35.46 -32.85
CA ALA A 390 30.88 -34.49 -33.88
C ALA A 390 31.82 -33.41 -33.32
N HIS A 391 31.54 -32.88 -32.11
CA HIS A 391 32.44 -31.94 -31.44
C HIS A 391 33.84 -32.54 -31.24
N LYS A 392 33.93 -33.79 -30.77
CA LYS A 392 35.20 -34.52 -30.59
C LYS A 392 35.96 -34.71 -31.90
N ARG A 393 35.28 -35.14 -32.97
CA ARG A 393 35.90 -35.31 -34.29
C ARG A 393 36.46 -34.01 -34.84
N LEU A 394 35.68 -32.94 -34.70
CA LEU A 394 36.13 -31.62 -35.12
C LEU A 394 37.26 -31.11 -34.21
N ALA A 395 37.23 -31.32 -32.89
CA ALA A 395 38.32 -30.94 -32.00
C ALA A 395 39.66 -31.64 -32.33
N SER A 396 39.61 -32.90 -32.81
CA SER A 396 40.81 -33.66 -33.17
C SER A 396 41.35 -33.39 -34.57
N THR A 397 40.59 -32.70 -35.43
CA THR A 397 40.99 -32.38 -36.80
C THR A 397 41.73 -31.04 -36.83
N LYS A 398 42.95 -31.00 -37.38
CA LYS A 398 43.78 -29.77 -37.48
C LYS A 398 43.13 -28.64 -38.30
N ASP A 399 42.08 -28.90 -39.06
CA ASP A 399 41.28 -27.89 -39.78
C ASP A 399 40.46 -26.98 -38.83
N SER A 400 40.33 -27.35 -37.55
CA SER A 400 39.40 -26.71 -36.63
C SER A 400 39.96 -25.54 -35.82
N GLN A 401 41.24 -25.18 -36.02
CA GLN A 401 41.97 -24.25 -35.14
C GLN A 401 42.46 -22.96 -35.79
N ARG A 402 41.99 -22.55 -36.97
CA ARG A 402 42.44 -21.27 -37.57
C ARG A 402 41.34 -20.49 -38.27
N VAL A 403 40.70 -19.58 -37.53
CA VAL A 403 40.23 -18.31 -38.13
C VAL A 403 41.37 -17.30 -38.27
N ALA A 404 42.57 -17.59 -37.74
CA ALA A 404 43.78 -16.81 -37.98
C ALA A 404 44.97 -17.68 -38.43
N ASN A 405 45.58 -17.28 -39.55
CA ASN A 405 46.78 -17.82 -40.21
C ASN A 405 46.64 -19.12 -41.00
N THR A 406 45.91 -19.08 -42.11
CA THR A 406 46.48 -19.68 -43.33
C THR A 406 47.80 -18.95 -43.62
N ASP A 407 48.90 -19.68 -43.77
CA ASP A 407 50.20 -19.21 -44.28
C ASP A 407 50.13 -18.70 -45.74
N ASP A 408 48.93 -18.30 -46.19
CA ASP A 408 48.54 -18.10 -47.58
C ASP A 408 47.66 -16.86 -47.79
N GLY A 409 47.55 -15.96 -46.78
CA GLY A 409 47.01 -14.61 -46.93
C GLY A 409 45.54 -14.46 -47.38
N LYS A 410 44.76 -15.55 -47.50
CA LYS A 410 43.35 -15.50 -47.91
C LYS A 410 42.42 -15.40 -46.71
N LYS A 411 41.64 -14.31 -46.62
CA LYS A 411 40.54 -14.17 -45.65
C LYS A 411 39.53 -15.33 -45.82
N PRO A 412 38.97 -15.86 -44.72
CA PRO A 412 37.95 -16.92 -44.79
C PRO A 412 36.73 -16.45 -45.59
N LYS A 413 36.15 -17.35 -46.39
CA LYS A 413 34.94 -17.06 -47.18
C LYS A 413 33.78 -16.69 -46.24
N ASN A 414 33.08 -15.59 -46.53
CA ASN A 414 31.91 -15.22 -45.72
C ASN A 414 30.83 -16.29 -45.82
N ILE A 415 30.32 -16.73 -44.67
CA ILE A 415 29.08 -17.50 -44.60
C ILE A 415 27.94 -16.48 -44.60
N GLU A 416 26.96 -16.66 -45.47
CA GLU A 416 25.75 -15.84 -45.51
C GLU A 416 24.56 -16.70 -45.10
N VAL A 417 23.94 -16.37 -43.97
CA VAL A 417 22.80 -17.08 -43.41
C VAL A 417 21.54 -16.29 -43.74
N GLU A 418 20.59 -16.95 -44.40
CA GLU A 418 19.26 -16.39 -44.62
C GLU A 418 18.47 -16.39 -43.32
N THR A 419 17.95 -15.24 -42.92
CA THR A 419 17.31 -15.05 -41.61
C THR A 419 15.87 -14.57 -41.75
N TYR A 420 14.98 -15.16 -40.96
CA TYR A 420 13.57 -14.77 -40.83
C TYR A 420 13.25 -14.48 -39.36
N PHE A 421 12.60 -13.34 -39.12
CA PHE A 421 12.14 -12.95 -37.78
C PHE A 421 10.62 -13.05 -37.70
N HIS A 422 10.15 -13.84 -36.75
CA HIS A 422 8.73 -14.05 -36.49
C HIS A 422 8.40 -13.41 -35.15
N VAL A 423 7.56 -12.38 -35.15
CA VAL A 423 7.09 -11.74 -33.91
C VAL A 423 5.74 -12.35 -33.56
N VAL A 424 5.69 -13.06 -32.44
CA VAL A 424 4.50 -13.78 -31.98
C VAL A 424 4.04 -13.15 -30.67
N SER A 425 2.92 -12.44 -30.73
CA SER A 425 2.42 -11.66 -29.60
C SER A 425 1.14 -12.23 -29.03
N THR A 426 0.98 -12.11 -27.72
CA THR A 426 -0.33 -12.20 -27.09
C THR A 426 -1.19 -11.00 -27.51
N THR A 427 -2.50 -11.13 -27.37
CA THR A 427 -3.48 -10.06 -27.64
C THR A 427 -3.17 -8.81 -26.80
N ASP A 428 -2.72 -8.99 -25.56
CA ASP A 428 -2.40 -7.90 -24.62
C ASP A 428 -1.07 -7.21 -24.96
N ASN A 429 -0.11 -7.93 -25.54
CA ASN A 429 1.24 -7.43 -25.84
C ASN A 429 1.49 -7.19 -27.34
N VAL A 430 0.44 -7.02 -28.15
CA VAL A 430 0.55 -6.84 -29.62
C VAL A 430 1.47 -5.68 -30.05
N ASN A 431 1.59 -4.64 -29.23
CA ASN A 431 2.42 -3.46 -29.50
C ASN A 431 3.76 -3.47 -28.75
N LEU A 432 4.10 -4.55 -28.04
CA LEU A 432 5.33 -4.64 -27.24
C LEU A 432 6.57 -4.56 -28.13
N VAL A 433 6.57 -5.30 -29.24
CA VAL A 433 7.74 -5.39 -30.14
C VAL A 433 7.65 -4.32 -31.22
N THR A 434 8.48 -3.29 -31.11
CA THR A 434 8.54 -2.20 -32.09
C THR A 434 9.45 -2.56 -33.28
N ASN A 435 9.30 -1.83 -34.40
CA ASN A 435 10.21 -1.99 -35.54
C ASN A 435 11.64 -1.56 -35.20
N GLU A 436 11.81 -0.64 -34.25
CA GLU A 436 13.12 -0.20 -33.76
C GLU A 436 13.82 -1.31 -32.96
N MET A 437 13.10 -2.05 -32.12
CA MET A 437 13.62 -3.22 -31.41
C MET A 437 14.11 -4.28 -32.39
N ILE A 438 13.32 -4.55 -33.43
CA ILE A 438 13.66 -5.52 -34.48
C ILE A 438 14.92 -5.10 -35.25
N ALA A 439 14.98 -3.84 -35.71
CA ALA A 439 16.14 -3.32 -36.42
C ALA A 439 17.40 -3.36 -35.54
N SER A 440 17.28 -2.96 -34.27
CA SER A 440 18.38 -2.96 -33.32
C SER A 440 18.86 -4.38 -33.00
N GLN A 441 17.94 -5.33 -32.85
CA GLN A 441 18.28 -6.73 -32.62
C GLN A 441 19.04 -7.33 -33.80
N PHE A 442 18.63 -7.02 -35.03
CA PHE A 442 19.32 -7.47 -36.23
C PHE A 442 20.73 -6.89 -36.34
N VAL A 443 20.89 -5.58 -36.10
CA VAL A 443 22.21 -4.92 -36.09
C VAL A 443 23.13 -5.53 -35.02
N PHE A 444 22.59 -5.81 -33.82
CA PHE A 444 23.36 -6.44 -32.75
C PHE A 444 23.80 -7.86 -33.13
N LEU A 445 22.90 -8.65 -33.73
CA LEU A 445 23.20 -9.99 -34.24
C LEU A 445 24.30 -9.95 -35.31
N GLU A 446 24.21 -9.08 -36.31
CA GLU A 446 25.25 -8.96 -37.34
C GLU A 446 26.61 -8.59 -36.75
N ARG A 447 26.65 -7.66 -35.79
CA ARG A 447 27.89 -7.22 -35.15
C ARG A 447 28.55 -8.35 -34.37
N ALA A 448 27.77 -9.12 -33.60
CA ALA A 448 28.28 -10.17 -32.74
C ALA A 448 29.02 -11.28 -33.51
N TYR A 449 28.56 -11.60 -34.72
CA TYR A 449 29.12 -12.68 -35.54
C TYR A 449 30.13 -12.21 -36.60
N ALA A 450 30.34 -10.90 -36.75
CA ALA A 450 31.22 -10.34 -37.76
C ALA A 450 32.65 -10.90 -37.68
N ASN A 451 33.18 -11.10 -36.47
CA ASN A 451 34.54 -11.65 -36.26
C ASN A 451 34.66 -13.10 -36.72
N ALA A 452 33.58 -13.88 -36.71
CA ALA A 452 33.54 -15.24 -37.25
C ALA A 452 33.35 -15.28 -38.79
N SER A 453 33.30 -14.12 -39.45
CA SER A 453 33.00 -13.99 -40.89
C SER A 453 31.68 -14.69 -41.28
N ILE A 454 30.69 -14.58 -40.39
CA ILE A 454 29.30 -15.01 -40.61
C ILE A 454 28.45 -13.74 -40.72
N LYS A 455 27.69 -13.64 -41.81
CA LYS A 455 26.77 -12.54 -42.10
C LYS A 455 25.35 -13.06 -42.13
N TYR A 456 24.40 -12.22 -41.77
CA TYR A 456 22.99 -12.55 -41.82
C TYR A 456 22.31 -11.68 -42.87
N ARG A 457 21.35 -12.28 -43.59
CA ARG A 457 20.50 -11.56 -44.53
C ARG A 457 19.05 -11.69 -44.08
N LEU A 458 18.49 -10.60 -43.55
CA LEU A 458 17.09 -10.57 -43.14
C LEU A 458 16.18 -10.57 -44.37
N LEU A 459 15.53 -11.70 -44.63
CA LEU A 459 14.66 -11.89 -45.80
C LEU A 459 13.19 -11.58 -45.52
N GLY A 460 12.76 -11.66 -44.26
CA GLY A 460 11.37 -11.40 -43.90
C GLY A 460 11.17 -11.16 -42.42
N ILE A 461 10.16 -10.35 -42.12
CA ILE A 461 9.60 -10.15 -40.78
C ILE A 461 8.10 -10.38 -40.89
N ASP A 462 7.55 -11.29 -40.09
CA ASP A 462 6.11 -11.43 -39.93
C ASP A 462 5.68 -11.25 -38.47
N ARG A 463 4.41 -10.88 -38.31
CA ARG A 463 3.78 -10.63 -37.01
C ARG A 463 2.52 -11.49 -36.93
N SER A 464 2.42 -12.29 -35.88
CA SER A 464 1.26 -13.12 -35.58
C SER A 464 0.74 -12.82 -34.18
N ILE A 465 -0.58 -12.87 -34.02
CA ILE A 465 -1.25 -12.72 -32.72
C ILE A 465 -1.85 -14.08 -32.38
N ASN A 466 -1.23 -14.77 -31.44
CA ASN A 466 -1.67 -16.08 -30.98
C ASN A 466 -1.14 -16.29 -29.55
N ASP A 467 -2.04 -16.23 -28.57
CA ASP A 467 -1.68 -16.30 -27.16
C ASP A 467 -1.02 -17.64 -26.78
N THR A 468 -1.47 -18.74 -27.37
CA THR A 468 -0.89 -20.08 -27.14
C THR A 468 0.54 -20.13 -27.65
N TRP A 469 0.79 -19.67 -28.87
CA TRP A 469 2.14 -19.65 -29.44
C TRP A 469 3.04 -18.66 -28.70
N ALA A 470 2.57 -17.45 -28.38
CA ALA A 470 3.34 -16.46 -27.65
C ALA A 470 3.77 -16.92 -26.24
N GLN A 471 3.05 -17.89 -25.65
CA GLN A 471 3.32 -18.48 -24.35
C GLN A 471 4.00 -19.86 -24.41
N ASN A 472 4.55 -20.24 -25.56
CA ASN A 472 5.23 -21.52 -25.80
C ASN A 472 4.32 -22.77 -25.62
N GLY A 473 3.01 -22.64 -25.85
CA GLY A 473 2.04 -23.71 -25.65
C GLY A 473 1.98 -24.75 -26.78
N ASP A 474 2.32 -24.38 -28.02
CA ASP A 474 2.38 -25.28 -29.18
C ASP A 474 3.46 -24.82 -30.17
N ASP A 475 4.73 -24.99 -29.76
CA ASP A 475 5.91 -24.57 -30.55
C ASP A 475 5.94 -25.23 -31.93
N LYS A 476 5.56 -26.51 -32.01
CA LYS A 476 5.60 -27.28 -33.25
C LYS A 476 4.58 -26.78 -34.26
N GLU A 477 3.35 -26.50 -33.83
CA GLU A 477 2.33 -25.91 -34.71
C GLU A 477 2.75 -24.51 -35.19
N MET A 478 3.27 -23.67 -34.27
CA MET A 478 3.79 -22.35 -34.62
C MET A 478 4.87 -22.45 -35.70
N LYS A 479 5.86 -23.33 -35.53
CA LYS A 479 6.95 -23.51 -36.48
C LYS A 479 6.47 -24.09 -37.82
N ARG A 480 5.50 -25.01 -37.83
CA ARG A 480 4.83 -25.46 -39.08
C ARG A 480 4.20 -24.30 -39.84
N ALA A 481 3.57 -23.37 -39.14
CA ALA A 481 2.86 -22.25 -39.76
C ALA A 481 3.81 -21.15 -40.26
N LEU A 482 4.90 -20.89 -39.53
CA LEU A 482 5.71 -19.69 -39.71
C LEU A 482 7.08 -19.95 -40.38
N ARG A 483 7.71 -21.11 -40.15
CA ARG A 483 9.07 -21.40 -40.63
C ARG A 483 9.22 -21.16 -42.13
N ARG A 484 10.33 -20.53 -42.52
CA ARG A 484 10.71 -20.29 -43.91
C ARG A 484 12.10 -20.85 -44.22
N GLY A 485 12.32 -21.20 -45.48
CA GLY A 485 13.61 -21.68 -45.99
C GLY A 485 13.88 -23.17 -45.71
N ASN A 486 15.14 -23.58 -45.88
CA ASN A 486 15.61 -24.96 -45.68
C ASN A 486 16.31 -25.10 -44.31
N TYR A 487 17.13 -26.14 -44.11
CA TYR A 487 17.81 -26.36 -42.83
C TYR A 487 18.96 -25.35 -42.57
N SER A 488 19.47 -24.74 -43.64
CA SER A 488 20.48 -23.66 -43.56
C SER A 488 19.90 -22.27 -43.25
N SER A 489 18.56 -22.10 -43.28
CA SER A 489 17.90 -20.82 -42.98
C SER A 489 17.61 -20.67 -41.48
N LEU A 490 18.03 -19.55 -40.89
CA LEU A 490 17.78 -19.23 -39.48
C LEU A 490 16.38 -18.61 -39.31
N ASN A 491 15.57 -19.23 -38.44
CA ASN A 491 14.27 -18.70 -38.05
C ASN A 491 14.31 -18.33 -36.56
N VAL A 492 14.02 -17.07 -36.24
CA VAL A 492 14.00 -16.54 -34.86
C VAL A 492 12.60 -16.09 -34.52
N TYR A 493 12.01 -16.68 -33.48
CA TYR A 493 10.67 -16.44 -32.98
C TYR A 493 10.73 -15.58 -31.71
N PHE A 494 10.42 -14.29 -31.84
CA PHE A 494 10.29 -13.36 -30.72
C PHE A 494 8.89 -13.47 -30.12
N GLN A 495 8.79 -14.15 -28.98
CA GLN A 495 7.55 -14.43 -28.26
C GLN A 495 7.38 -13.44 -27.10
N THR A 496 6.24 -12.77 -26.99
CA THR A 496 6.05 -11.72 -25.96
C THR A 496 5.96 -12.26 -24.54
N ASP A 497 5.54 -13.52 -24.38
CA ASP A 497 5.20 -14.13 -23.09
C ASP A 497 5.81 -15.53 -22.94
N LEU A 498 7.01 -15.72 -23.50
CA LEU A 498 7.74 -16.99 -23.48
C LEU A 498 7.90 -17.51 -22.04
N ARG A 499 7.49 -18.76 -21.82
CA ARG A 499 7.55 -19.42 -20.51
C ARG A 499 7.86 -20.89 -20.64
N LEU A 500 8.30 -21.49 -19.53
CA LEU A 500 8.43 -22.94 -19.41
C LEU A 500 7.03 -23.57 -19.38
N VAL A 501 6.81 -24.56 -20.25
CA VAL A 501 5.56 -25.35 -20.30
C VAL A 501 5.94 -26.83 -20.07
N GLU A 502 5.37 -27.45 -19.03
CA GLU A 502 5.60 -28.87 -18.74
C GLU A 502 5.23 -29.74 -19.96
N GLY A 503 6.17 -30.56 -20.42
CA GLY A 503 5.97 -31.48 -21.55
C GLY A 503 6.31 -30.93 -22.94
N THR A 504 6.71 -29.66 -23.07
CA THR A 504 7.38 -29.15 -24.28
C THR A 504 8.87 -29.54 -24.26
N SER A 505 9.53 -29.64 -25.42
CA SER A 505 10.93 -30.13 -25.58
C SER A 505 12.02 -29.27 -24.93
N VAL A 506 11.65 -28.46 -23.95
CA VAL A 506 12.50 -27.68 -23.08
C VAL A 506 12.95 -28.62 -21.93
N ASN A 507 13.69 -29.68 -22.27
CA ASN A 507 14.44 -30.49 -21.28
C ASN A 507 15.68 -29.70 -20.83
N SER A 508 15.46 -28.48 -20.35
CA SER A 508 16.52 -27.58 -19.93
C SER A 508 17.19 -28.10 -18.67
N ARG A 509 18.46 -27.73 -18.49
CA ARG A 509 19.13 -27.69 -17.19
C ARG A 509 18.32 -26.97 -16.09
N ALA A 510 17.31 -26.17 -16.45
CA ALA A 510 16.36 -25.53 -15.52
C ALA A 510 15.60 -26.51 -14.61
N THR A 511 15.38 -27.76 -15.03
CA THR A 511 14.80 -28.81 -14.16
C THR A 511 15.87 -29.58 -13.37
N ALA A 512 17.14 -29.55 -13.80
CA ALA A 512 18.24 -30.27 -13.14
C ALA A 512 18.86 -29.50 -11.96
N THR A 513 18.81 -28.16 -11.96
CA THR A 513 19.27 -27.31 -10.85
C THR A 513 18.38 -27.43 -9.59
N GLU A 514 17.15 -27.94 -9.68
CA GLU A 514 16.32 -28.23 -8.51
C GLU A 514 16.92 -29.31 -7.59
N THR A 515 17.79 -30.18 -8.10
CA THR A 515 18.35 -31.28 -7.31
C THR A 515 19.65 -30.95 -6.56
N LYS A 516 20.41 -29.93 -6.97
CA LYS A 516 21.72 -29.60 -6.34
C LYS A 516 21.69 -28.43 -5.35
N HIS A 517 20.65 -27.58 -5.38
CA HIS A 517 20.47 -26.48 -4.41
C HIS A 517 19.35 -26.74 -3.40
N LYS A 518 19.09 -28.00 -3.04
CA LYS A 518 18.08 -28.38 -2.04
C LYS A 518 18.54 -28.20 -0.58
N ALA A 519 19.68 -27.57 -0.33
CA ALA A 519 20.07 -27.14 1.00
C ALA A 519 19.77 -25.66 1.19
N MET A 520 18.63 -25.38 1.84
CA MET A 520 18.40 -24.20 2.67
C MET A 520 17.79 -22.93 2.04
N ILE A 521 16.62 -23.01 1.39
CA ILE A 521 15.66 -21.86 1.34
C ILE A 521 14.20 -22.37 1.45
N PRO A 522 13.32 -21.76 2.29
CA PRO A 522 11.93 -22.19 2.44
C PRO A 522 11.07 -21.96 1.20
N ARG A 523 10.11 -22.88 1.06
CA ARG A 523 9.14 -23.09 -0.01
C ARG A 523 8.17 -21.90 -0.18
N ALA A 524 8.54 -20.90 -0.99
CA ALA A 524 7.64 -19.84 -1.50
C ALA A 524 8.18 -19.15 -2.78
N SER A 525 8.85 -19.89 -3.67
CA SER A 525 9.56 -19.29 -4.81
C SER A 525 8.79 -19.51 -6.13
N PRO A 526 8.39 -18.45 -6.88
CA PRO A 526 7.92 -18.59 -8.25
C PRO A 526 9.07 -19.08 -9.17
N SER A 527 8.76 -19.78 -10.25
CA SER A 527 9.70 -20.41 -11.20
C SER A 527 10.73 -19.43 -11.81
N PRO A 528 11.91 -19.89 -12.30
CA PRO A 528 12.84 -19.05 -13.05
C PRO A 528 12.21 -18.57 -14.38
N ASN A 529 12.58 -17.37 -14.83
CA ASN A 529 12.11 -16.80 -16.11
C ASN A 529 12.96 -17.36 -17.27
N LEU A 530 12.32 -17.99 -18.26
CA LEU A 530 12.98 -18.48 -19.48
C LEU A 530 13.27 -17.30 -20.43
N LEU A 531 14.53 -17.04 -20.74
CA LEU A 531 14.92 -15.94 -21.65
C LEU A 531 14.85 -16.35 -23.12
N GLY A 532 15.20 -17.59 -23.43
CA GLY A 532 15.21 -18.12 -24.78
C GLY A 532 15.65 -19.58 -24.82
N PHE A 533 15.57 -20.19 -25.99
CA PHE A 533 16.19 -21.48 -26.32
C PHE A 533 16.33 -21.61 -27.84
N CYS A 534 17.32 -22.35 -28.32
CA CYS A 534 17.42 -22.80 -29.70
C CYS A 534 17.64 -24.31 -29.80
N THR A 535 17.34 -24.85 -30.98
CA THR A 535 17.74 -26.20 -31.33
C THR A 535 19.22 -26.27 -31.72
N LEU A 536 19.93 -27.25 -31.18
CA LEU A 536 21.28 -27.58 -31.61
C LEU A 536 21.28 -28.27 -32.99
N PRO A 537 22.37 -28.16 -33.79
CA PRO A 537 22.48 -28.86 -35.07
C PRO A 537 22.32 -30.38 -34.91
N ASN A 538 21.53 -30.97 -35.80
CA ASN A 538 21.25 -32.41 -35.81
C ASN A 538 22.06 -33.09 -36.94
N PRO A 539 23.06 -33.94 -36.61
CA PRO A 539 23.89 -34.61 -37.62
C PRO A 539 23.13 -35.56 -38.55
N LYS A 540 21.88 -35.93 -38.23
CA LYS A 540 21.06 -36.83 -39.06
C LYS A 540 20.41 -36.13 -40.27
N ILE A 541 20.32 -34.80 -40.25
CA ILE A 541 19.71 -34.03 -41.33
C ILE A 541 20.67 -33.95 -42.53
N ASN A 542 20.12 -34.13 -43.73
CA ASN A 542 20.82 -34.04 -45.00
C ASN A 542 19.96 -33.31 -46.04
N ALA A 543 20.50 -33.04 -47.23
CA ALA A 543 19.83 -32.26 -48.28
C ALA A 543 18.52 -32.86 -48.81
N SER A 544 18.24 -34.14 -48.52
CA SER A 544 17.00 -34.82 -48.90
C SER A 544 16.03 -35.02 -47.73
N SER A 545 16.37 -34.54 -46.53
CA SER A 545 15.49 -34.62 -45.37
C SER A 545 14.22 -33.77 -45.60
N PRO A 546 13.01 -34.32 -45.39
CA PRO A 546 11.79 -33.52 -45.41
C PRO A 546 11.80 -32.47 -44.30
N VAL A 547 11.10 -31.35 -44.52
CA VAL A 547 10.96 -30.24 -43.55
C VAL A 547 10.50 -30.75 -42.18
N GLU A 548 9.67 -31.80 -42.16
CA GLU A 548 9.15 -32.41 -40.95
C GLU A 548 10.23 -32.94 -39.99
N ASP A 549 11.39 -33.36 -40.52
CA ASP A 549 12.51 -33.88 -39.73
C ASP A 549 13.27 -32.78 -38.98
N TYR A 550 13.13 -31.53 -39.42
CA TYR A 550 13.77 -30.36 -38.83
C TYR A 550 12.80 -29.22 -38.56
N ILE A 551 11.50 -29.51 -38.44
CA ILE A 551 10.49 -28.47 -38.27
C ILE A 551 10.69 -27.68 -36.97
N ASP A 552 11.20 -28.35 -35.95
CA ASP A 552 11.47 -27.76 -34.65
C ASP A 552 12.73 -26.86 -34.66
N ASP A 553 13.55 -26.88 -35.74
CA ASP A 553 14.77 -26.07 -35.86
C ASP A 553 14.46 -24.57 -35.80
N GLY A 554 15.29 -23.84 -35.06
CA GLY A 554 15.18 -22.39 -34.89
C GLY A 554 15.34 -21.96 -33.44
N CYS A 555 15.05 -20.70 -33.20
CA CYS A 555 15.35 -20.00 -31.96
C CYS A 555 14.13 -19.29 -31.41
N ASN A 556 13.75 -19.59 -30.17
CA ASN A 556 12.62 -19.02 -29.47
C ASN A 556 13.16 -18.05 -28.41
N ILE A 557 12.82 -16.77 -28.52
CA ILE A 557 13.39 -15.69 -27.70
C ILE A 557 12.26 -14.93 -27.02
N LEU A 558 12.39 -14.68 -25.73
CA LEU A 558 11.50 -13.79 -25.00
C LEU A 558 11.69 -12.36 -25.52
N ALA A 559 10.69 -11.78 -26.17
CA ALA A 559 10.82 -10.50 -26.87
C ALA A 559 11.24 -9.33 -25.97
N ALA A 560 11.04 -9.46 -24.66
CA ALA A 560 11.48 -8.49 -23.67
C ALA A 560 13.01 -8.41 -23.48
N THR A 561 13.78 -9.35 -24.05
CA THR A 561 15.27 -9.34 -24.08
C THR A 561 15.85 -8.62 -25.30
N MET A 562 15.01 -8.24 -26.27
CA MET A 562 15.45 -7.45 -27.41
C MET A 562 16.01 -6.08 -26.98
N PRO A 563 16.87 -5.42 -27.78
CA PRO A 563 17.34 -4.07 -27.50
C PRO A 563 16.19 -3.11 -27.22
N GLY A 564 16.18 -2.50 -26.03
CA GLY A 564 15.12 -1.58 -25.59
C GLY A 564 13.91 -2.26 -24.95
N GLY A 565 13.98 -3.58 -24.74
CA GLY A 565 12.98 -4.37 -24.03
C GLY A 565 12.95 -4.13 -22.51
N SER A 566 12.01 -4.78 -21.82
CA SER A 566 11.67 -4.49 -20.42
C SER A 566 12.45 -5.29 -19.37
N ILE A 567 13.35 -6.21 -19.76
CA ILE A 567 14.15 -7.00 -18.81
C ILE A 567 15.51 -6.32 -18.60
N PRO A 568 15.75 -5.65 -17.45
CA PRO A 568 17.04 -5.01 -17.19
C PRO A 568 18.18 -6.04 -17.27
N HIS A 569 19.36 -5.59 -17.71
CA HIS A 569 20.57 -6.41 -17.85
C HIS A 569 20.50 -7.51 -18.93
N TYR A 570 19.33 -7.80 -19.51
CA TYR A 570 19.14 -8.75 -20.63
C TYR A 570 18.41 -8.12 -21.82
N ASN A 571 18.26 -6.79 -21.87
CA ASN A 571 17.51 -6.06 -22.90
C ASN A 571 18.41 -5.34 -23.91
N ARG A 572 19.59 -5.88 -24.22
CA ARG A 572 20.49 -5.36 -25.27
C ARG A 572 20.63 -6.33 -26.44
N GLY A 573 19.86 -7.41 -26.45
CA GLY A 573 19.81 -8.39 -27.52
C GLY A 573 20.84 -9.52 -27.42
N GLY A 574 21.53 -9.65 -26.27
CA GLY A 574 22.52 -10.70 -26.01
C GLY A 574 21.91 -12.10 -25.98
N THR A 575 20.70 -12.27 -25.45
CA THR A 575 19.98 -13.55 -25.48
C THR A 575 19.85 -14.11 -26.89
N THR A 576 19.45 -13.29 -27.88
CA THR A 576 19.36 -13.77 -29.27
C THR A 576 20.72 -14.25 -29.79
N VAL A 577 21.81 -13.56 -29.44
CA VAL A 577 23.17 -13.94 -29.86
C VAL A 577 23.61 -15.23 -29.19
N HIS A 578 23.38 -15.37 -27.89
CA HIS A 578 23.66 -16.59 -27.14
C HIS A 578 22.97 -17.81 -27.77
N GLU A 579 21.67 -17.67 -27.99
CA GLU A 579 20.83 -18.76 -28.48
C GLU A 579 21.17 -19.11 -29.94
N VAL A 580 21.40 -18.12 -30.80
CA VAL A 580 21.90 -18.37 -32.17
C VAL A 580 23.30 -19.01 -32.15
N GLY A 581 24.08 -18.84 -31.07
CA GLY A 581 25.35 -19.53 -30.86
C GLY A 581 25.15 -21.04 -30.75
N HIS A 582 24.13 -21.47 -30.02
CA HIS A 582 23.70 -22.86 -30.02
C HIS A 582 23.19 -23.32 -31.38
N TRP A 583 22.45 -22.49 -32.12
CA TRP A 583 22.02 -22.84 -33.48
C TRP A 583 23.22 -23.08 -34.43
N HIS A 584 24.35 -22.37 -34.23
CA HIS A 584 25.63 -22.64 -34.91
C HIS A 584 26.44 -23.80 -34.32
N GLY A 585 25.95 -24.44 -33.27
CA GLY A 585 26.55 -25.61 -32.64
C GLY A 585 27.62 -25.29 -31.60
N LEU A 586 27.62 -24.10 -31.00
CA LEU A 586 28.39 -23.85 -29.78
C LEU A 586 27.69 -24.45 -28.56
N LEU A 587 28.49 -24.90 -27.60
CA LEU A 587 28.02 -25.31 -26.28
C LEU A 587 28.32 -24.20 -25.28
N HIS A 588 27.67 -24.26 -24.12
CA HIS A 588 28.00 -23.37 -23.00
C HIS A 588 29.47 -23.52 -22.62
N VAL A 589 30.14 -22.43 -22.24
CA VAL A 589 31.52 -22.48 -21.74
C VAL A 589 31.66 -23.31 -20.46
N PHE A 590 30.58 -23.45 -19.67
CA PHE A 590 30.46 -24.35 -18.51
C PHE A 590 29.86 -25.72 -18.84
N GLN A 591 30.01 -26.19 -20.08
CA GLN A 591 29.49 -27.50 -20.45
C GLN A 591 30.12 -28.62 -19.60
N GLY A 592 29.25 -29.47 -19.03
CA GLY A 592 29.65 -30.57 -18.13
C GLY A 592 29.68 -30.23 -16.64
N ASP A 593 29.59 -28.94 -16.24
CA ASP A 593 29.50 -28.47 -14.85
C ASP A 593 30.57 -29.06 -13.91
N SER A 594 31.83 -29.14 -14.38
CA SER A 594 32.90 -29.80 -13.63
C SER A 594 34.27 -29.26 -14.00
N CYS A 595 35.16 -29.16 -13.01
CA CYS A 595 36.58 -28.89 -13.18
C CYS A 595 37.43 -30.16 -13.36
N SER A 596 36.80 -31.33 -13.52
CA SER A 596 37.56 -32.58 -13.63
C SER A 596 38.39 -32.60 -14.92
N PRO A 597 39.67 -33.04 -14.88
CA PRO A 597 40.48 -33.22 -16.10
C PRO A 597 39.91 -34.22 -17.10
N SER A 598 38.95 -35.06 -16.69
CA SER A 598 38.24 -35.99 -17.58
C SER A 598 36.96 -35.40 -18.19
N ASN A 599 36.59 -34.16 -17.82
CA ASN A 599 35.53 -33.41 -18.46
C ASN A 599 36.09 -32.74 -19.73
N GLU A 600 35.36 -32.86 -20.83
CA GLU A 600 35.75 -32.34 -22.14
C GLU A 600 35.32 -30.88 -22.36
N GLY A 601 34.56 -30.31 -21.42
CA GLY A 601 34.07 -28.94 -21.51
C GLY A 601 33.18 -28.70 -22.74
N ASP A 602 33.39 -27.56 -23.39
CA ASP A 602 32.70 -27.14 -24.62
C ASP A 602 33.41 -27.59 -25.91
N TYR A 603 34.52 -28.34 -25.79
CA TYR A 603 35.38 -28.82 -26.88
C TYR A 603 36.12 -27.71 -27.64
N ILE A 604 36.37 -26.56 -27.02
CA ILE A 604 37.09 -25.43 -27.60
C ILE A 604 38.30 -25.11 -26.73
N ALA A 605 39.45 -24.84 -27.36
CA ALA A 605 40.73 -24.81 -26.64
C ALA A 605 41.03 -23.45 -25.98
N ASP A 606 40.50 -22.36 -26.56
CA ASP A 606 40.69 -20.99 -26.07
C ASP A 606 39.59 -20.53 -25.10
N THR A 607 38.72 -21.44 -24.66
CA THR A 607 37.71 -21.25 -23.62
C THR A 607 38.18 -21.95 -22.34
N PRO A 608 38.48 -21.19 -21.27
CA PRO A 608 38.85 -21.78 -19.98
C PRO A 608 37.76 -22.71 -19.42
N GLN A 609 38.21 -23.75 -18.71
CA GLN A 609 37.30 -24.69 -18.06
C GLN A 609 36.58 -23.98 -16.90
N GLN A 610 35.25 -24.01 -16.91
CA GLN A 610 34.43 -23.48 -15.83
C GLN A 610 33.37 -24.52 -15.39
N SER A 611 33.11 -24.59 -14.08
CA SER A 611 32.18 -25.57 -13.47
C SER A 611 30.79 -25.02 -13.19
N ILE A 612 30.65 -23.70 -13.21
CA ILE A 612 29.39 -22.98 -13.05
C ILE A 612 29.27 -21.89 -14.11
N ALA A 613 28.04 -21.48 -14.38
CA ALA A 613 27.77 -20.31 -15.19
C ALA A 613 28.05 -19.03 -14.40
N THR A 614 28.33 -17.93 -15.09
CA THR A 614 28.42 -16.61 -14.44
C THR A 614 27.05 -15.97 -14.31
N GLU A 615 26.75 -15.42 -13.13
CA GLU A 615 25.57 -14.61 -12.86
C GLU A 615 25.95 -13.12 -12.84
N GLY A 616 25.13 -12.27 -13.45
CA GLY A 616 25.38 -10.82 -13.50
C GLY A 616 26.61 -10.43 -14.32
N CYS A 617 27.29 -9.35 -13.93
CA CYS A 617 28.52 -8.89 -14.56
C CYS A 617 29.66 -8.67 -13.55
N PRO A 618 30.23 -9.74 -12.96
CA PRO A 618 31.30 -9.63 -11.98
C PRO A 618 32.60 -9.14 -12.64
N THR A 619 33.50 -8.53 -11.85
CA THR A 619 34.81 -8.08 -12.35
C THR A 619 35.75 -9.23 -12.71
N SER A 620 35.56 -10.39 -12.08
CA SER A 620 36.34 -11.61 -12.29
C SER A 620 35.61 -12.78 -11.65
N GLN A 621 35.69 -13.96 -12.26
CA GLN A 621 35.21 -15.21 -11.68
C GLN A 621 36.20 -16.33 -12.01
N ASP A 622 36.39 -17.25 -11.07
CA ASP A 622 37.24 -18.43 -11.25
C ASP A 622 36.59 -19.61 -10.50
N SER A 623 35.83 -20.41 -11.24
CA SER A 623 35.16 -21.58 -10.70
C SER A 623 36.04 -22.84 -10.71
N CYS A 624 37.17 -22.79 -11.39
CA CYS A 624 38.12 -23.90 -11.54
C CYS A 624 39.56 -23.42 -11.30
N PRO A 625 39.91 -23.05 -10.06
CA PRO A 625 41.19 -22.40 -9.74
C PRO A 625 42.43 -23.27 -9.99
N ASP A 626 42.25 -24.60 -10.07
CA ASP A 626 43.32 -25.55 -10.40
C ASP A 626 43.50 -25.73 -11.92
N SER A 627 42.64 -25.11 -12.75
CA SER A 627 42.71 -25.10 -14.21
C SER A 627 43.22 -23.75 -14.74
N PRO A 628 43.87 -23.70 -15.91
CA PRO A 628 44.38 -22.46 -16.46
C PRO A 628 43.26 -21.55 -17.00
N GLY A 629 43.32 -20.26 -16.63
CA GLY A 629 42.40 -19.22 -17.11
C GLY A 629 41.32 -18.85 -16.09
N LEU A 630 40.68 -17.69 -16.29
CA LEU A 630 39.50 -17.28 -15.52
C LEU A 630 38.23 -17.68 -16.27
N ASP A 631 37.11 -17.79 -15.57
CA ASP A 631 35.80 -18.05 -16.18
C ASP A 631 35.50 -17.02 -17.28
N SER A 632 34.82 -17.44 -18.34
CA SER A 632 34.62 -16.65 -19.56
C SER A 632 33.50 -15.61 -19.42
N ILE A 633 33.56 -14.75 -18.40
CA ILE A 633 32.49 -13.81 -18.00
C ILE A 633 32.03 -12.85 -19.12
N HIS A 634 32.83 -12.63 -20.16
CA HIS A 634 32.52 -11.73 -21.27
C HIS A 634 32.06 -12.47 -22.54
N ASN A 635 31.93 -13.80 -22.48
CA ASN A 635 31.62 -14.65 -23.61
C ASN A 635 30.11 -14.78 -23.81
N PHE A 636 29.65 -14.67 -25.06
CA PHE A 636 28.23 -14.82 -25.39
C PHE A 636 27.64 -16.20 -25.02
N MET A 637 28.46 -17.24 -24.90
CA MET A 637 28.02 -18.59 -24.51
C MET A 637 28.00 -18.83 -22.98
N ASP A 638 28.20 -17.79 -22.18
CA ASP A 638 28.00 -17.79 -20.73
C ASP A 638 26.64 -17.18 -20.34
N TYR A 639 26.22 -17.29 -19.08
CA TYR A 639 24.97 -16.70 -18.56
C TYR A 639 25.13 -15.28 -17.99
N SER A 640 26.31 -14.68 -18.14
CA SER A 640 26.55 -13.29 -17.82
C SER A 640 25.49 -12.37 -18.42
N SER A 641 25.24 -11.25 -17.76
CA SER A 641 24.30 -10.26 -18.29
C SER A 641 24.82 -9.62 -19.59
N ASP A 642 23.89 -9.07 -20.38
CA ASP A 642 24.21 -8.37 -21.64
C ASP A 642 25.18 -7.19 -21.44
N ASP A 643 25.26 -6.66 -20.23
CA ASP A 643 26.21 -5.59 -19.87
C ASP A 643 27.67 -6.06 -19.95
N CYS A 644 27.89 -7.36 -19.76
CA CYS A 644 29.21 -8.00 -19.69
C CYS A 644 29.67 -8.58 -21.02
N TYR A 645 28.77 -8.88 -21.95
CA TYR A 645 29.15 -9.53 -23.20
C TYR A 645 30.06 -8.66 -24.09
N GLN A 646 31.14 -9.27 -24.58
CA GLN A 646 32.10 -8.64 -25.50
C GLN A 646 32.21 -9.38 -26.82
N GLY A 647 32.09 -10.71 -26.84
CA GLY A 647 32.31 -11.48 -28.07
C GLY A 647 32.40 -12.99 -27.90
N PHE A 648 32.50 -13.68 -29.03
CA PHE A 648 33.00 -15.06 -29.10
C PHE A 648 34.53 -15.06 -29.15
N THR A 649 35.14 -16.16 -28.73
CA THR A 649 36.57 -16.39 -28.94
C THR A 649 36.88 -16.72 -30.41
N ASN A 650 38.17 -16.75 -30.77
CA ASN A 650 38.57 -17.04 -32.15
C ASN A 650 38.28 -18.50 -32.52
N ASP A 651 38.52 -19.45 -31.60
CA ASP A 651 38.25 -20.86 -31.85
C ASP A 651 36.75 -21.18 -31.76
N GLN A 652 35.95 -20.41 -31.00
CA GLN A 652 34.49 -20.43 -31.13
C GLN A 652 34.05 -19.99 -32.54
N GLY A 653 34.66 -18.94 -33.08
CA GLY A 653 34.47 -18.54 -34.47
C GLY A 653 34.79 -19.66 -35.46
N GLY A 654 35.93 -20.34 -35.29
CA GLY A 654 36.32 -21.49 -36.10
C GLY A 654 35.36 -22.67 -35.97
N ARG A 655 34.94 -22.98 -34.75
CA ARG A 655 34.00 -24.05 -34.43
C ARG A 655 32.66 -23.87 -35.15
N MET A 656 32.09 -22.67 -35.10
CA MET A 656 30.82 -22.36 -35.78
C MET A 656 30.92 -22.60 -37.29
N ARG A 657 32.06 -22.25 -37.91
CA ARG A 657 32.27 -22.45 -39.35
C ARG A 657 32.39 -23.92 -39.72
N SER A 658 33.09 -24.72 -38.92
CA SER A 658 33.20 -26.17 -39.14
C SER A 658 31.87 -26.88 -38.91
N MET A 659 31.09 -26.42 -37.93
CA MET A 659 29.73 -26.89 -37.71
C MET A 659 28.81 -26.50 -38.88
N TRP A 660 28.91 -25.28 -39.38
CA TRP A 660 28.17 -24.84 -40.56
C TRP A 660 28.40 -25.75 -41.77
N SER A 661 29.66 -25.96 -42.17
CA SER A 661 30.00 -26.76 -43.35
C SER A 661 29.57 -28.22 -43.23
N THR A 662 29.63 -28.80 -42.03
CA THR A 662 29.30 -30.21 -41.79
C THR A 662 27.80 -30.42 -41.60
N MET A 663 27.13 -29.48 -40.93
CA MET A 663 25.80 -29.69 -40.39
C MET A 663 24.70 -28.92 -41.11
N ARG A 664 24.98 -27.78 -41.74
CA ARG A 664 23.96 -26.88 -42.32
C ARG A 664 24.14 -26.59 -43.81
N GLU A 665 25.37 -26.42 -44.29
CA GLU A 665 25.63 -26.00 -45.67
C GLU A 665 25.03 -27.01 -46.68
N GLY A 666 24.18 -26.51 -47.57
CA GLY A 666 23.57 -27.30 -48.64
C GLY A 666 22.43 -28.23 -48.20
N LYS A 667 21.85 -28.04 -47.00
CA LYS A 667 20.78 -28.87 -46.45
C LYS A 667 19.43 -28.17 -46.30
#